data_AF-A0A6D2LC59-F1
#
_entry.id   AF-A0A6D2LC59-F1
#
_cell.length_a   1.000
_cell.length_b   1.000
_cell.length_c   1.000
_cell.angle_alpha   90.00
_cell.angle_beta   90.00
_cell.angle_gamma   90.00
#
_symmetry.space_group_name_H-M   'P 1'
#
loop_
_entity.id
_entity.type
_entity.pdbx_description
1 polymer ?
#
loop_
_entity_poly.entity_id
_entity_poly.type
_entity_poly.pdbx_seq_one_letter_code
_entity_poly.pdbx_strand_id
1 'polypeptide(L)'
;MDIDRNRPWFLTGDFNDLLDHHEKSGGPQRAEGTFGDFRTFVSQNDLFDIPHSGNFLSWRGTRHTHLVHCRLDRAISNSLWTESFPSSRCYYLEYEGSDHRPLLSILETHLKKKKGIFRYDRNMKDNPEITELVEKAWNLTAEASVEERIANCRKGISKWNFEHHTNSQKKIKEEKRKLKSAMSSPTGDQALISAINNTLSLAYQKEEAYWRQRSRTLWLALADKNLGYFHATTRGRRTINKLAILEDCNGNSVYEEDKIVNVVTSYYQDLFITRSLNCTHTVNQAIQPCISEEVNKKLIAEPSPSEIKAALFSINPDKAPGPDGFSAGFFQSNWLVMGPKITEEVKEIFEAGVIPKSLNHTHVRLIPKTPSPKAITEYRPIALCNVYYKIISKILTTRLQPILPSIISETQTAFVPGRAISDNVLITHETLHYLKSSEATKRCSMAVKTDMSKAYDRLEWNFIVAVMERLGFHPKWINWVLQCVSTVSYSFLINGAAQGKVIPQRGIRQGDPLSPFIFILCGEVLSGLCKKAQVRGTLPGLKVARGSPMINHLLFADDTMFFCKTSQTNCDTLCAILKQYEDASGQQINLLKSSITFSKKTPPETRARVKSALGIEKEGGQGKYLGLPESFGRKKKDLFTQIVDRIRQKSVNFSSQFLSSAGKLTMLKAVLSAIPTYTMSCFKLPAGLCKRIQSAITRFWWDSNPDKRKMCWISWQKLTRSKKHGGLGFREIQCFNDALLAKISWRILNKPTCLLSKVLKGKYCKDQDFFSVPITSSTSHGWRGILIGRDLLKTKLGKAIETGLSTSIWNDPWLSMETPTCPIGPPNLDNKDLKVSSLLTDNNELWNEEKINEIRPMHLEEIKALRPSRRGADDTYLWLPTKSGHYTAKPGYHIAMTATKEPNHHQIILHINWNSDIWHTKTSPKMKVFLWKIL
;
A
#
# COMPACT_ATOMS: atom_id res chain seq x y z
N MET A 1 5.68 -47.49 -1.91
CA MET A 1 6.20 -46.55 -0.88
C MET A 1 5.15 -45.48 -0.68
N ASP A 2 4.47 -45.47 0.48
CA ASP A 2 3.58 -44.36 0.82
C ASP A 2 4.43 -43.11 1.10
N ILE A 3 4.39 -42.19 0.14
CA ILE A 3 5.14 -40.94 0.18
C ILE A 3 4.43 -39.99 1.16
N ASP A 4 4.87 -40.01 2.42
CA ASP A 4 4.38 -39.11 3.48
C ASP A 4 4.80 -37.66 3.18
N ARG A 5 3.80 -36.80 2.97
CA ARG A 5 3.95 -35.36 2.68
C ARG A 5 4.61 -34.57 3.81
N ASN A 6 4.74 -35.15 5.00
CA ASN A 6 5.38 -34.51 6.16
C ASN A 6 6.88 -34.79 6.30
N ARG A 7 7.52 -35.42 5.29
CA ARG A 7 8.97 -35.69 5.28
C ARG A 7 9.73 -34.62 4.48
N PRO A 8 11.04 -34.41 4.73
CA PRO A 8 11.86 -33.51 3.92
C PRO A 8 12.01 -34.03 2.48
N TRP A 9 11.59 -33.23 1.50
CA TRP A 9 11.64 -33.57 0.07
C TRP A 9 12.58 -32.64 -0.69
N PHE A 10 13.35 -33.23 -1.59
CA PHE A 10 14.12 -32.56 -2.63
C PHE A 10 13.84 -33.27 -3.95
N LEU A 11 13.41 -32.50 -4.95
CA LEU A 11 13.07 -32.96 -6.28
C LEU A 11 13.95 -32.19 -7.26
N THR A 12 14.61 -32.89 -8.18
CA THR A 12 15.46 -32.27 -9.20
C THR A 12 15.30 -33.01 -10.53
N GLY A 13 15.30 -32.28 -11.63
CA GLY A 13 15.20 -32.83 -12.99
C GLY A 13 14.19 -32.09 -13.85
N ASP A 14 13.81 -32.71 -14.96
CA ASP A 14 12.89 -32.18 -15.96
C ASP A 14 11.42 -32.36 -15.54
N PHE A 15 10.70 -31.24 -15.39
CA PHE A 15 9.27 -31.22 -15.06
C PHE A 15 8.35 -31.08 -16.28
N ASN A 16 8.89 -30.85 -17.48
CA ASN A 16 8.17 -30.66 -18.74
C ASN A 16 7.08 -29.57 -18.73
N ASP A 17 7.07 -28.69 -17.74
CA ASP A 17 6.11 -27.59 -17.65
C ASP A 17 6.71 -26.33 -17.00
N LEU A 18 6.01 -25.21 -17.14
CA LEU A 18 6.46 -23.88 -16.74
C LEU A 18 5.57 -23.30 -15.65
N LEU A 19 6.15 -22.51 -14.75
CA LEU A 19 5.35 -21.76 -13.79
C LEU A 19 4.74 -20.51 -14.42
N ASP A 20 5.39 -19.83 -15.35
CA ASP A 20 4.83 -18.66 -16.03
C ASP A 20 5.56 -18.34 -17.36
N HIS A 21 5.16 -17.25 -18.02
CA HIS A 21 5.81 -16.79 -19.26
C HIS A 21 7.23 -16.27 -19.10
N HIS A 22 7.67 -15.91 -17.89
CA HIS A 22 9.05 -15.48 -17.67
C HIS A 22 10.03 -16.65 -17.77
N GLU A 23 9.53 -17.89 -17.65
CA GLU A 23 10.29 -19.13 -17.83
C GLU A 23 10.38 -19.59 -19.29
N LYS A 24 10.02 -18.70 -20.23
CA LYS A 24 10.07 -18.95 -21.67
C LYS A 24 10.61 -17.73 -22.42
N SER A 25 11.44 -17.97 -23.43
CA SER A 25 11.86 -16.98 -24.42
C SER A 25 11.65 -17.53 -25.83
N GLY A 26 11.18 -16.69 -26.75
CA GLY A 26 10.88 -17.08 -28.13
C GLY A 26 9.52 -17.78 -28.32
N GLY A 27 9.01 -17.74 -29.56
CA GLY A 27 7.70 -18.30 -29.95
C GLY A 27 6.48 -17.57 -29.34
N PRO A 28 5.26 -18.05 -29.63
CA PRO A 28 4.04 -17.45 -29.10
C PRO A 28 3.90 -17.66 -27.58
N GLN A 29 3.31 -16.68 -26.89
CA GLN A 29 2.93 -16.80 -25.48
C GLN A 29 1.86 -17.90 -25.32
N ARG A 30 2.11 -18.89 -24.44
CA ARG A 30 1.10 -19.87 -23.97
C ARG A 30 -0.09 -19.16 -23.29
N ALA A 31 -1.25 -19.80 -23.24
CA ALA A 31 -2.34 -19.27 -22.42
C ALA A 31 -2.00 -19.44 -20.92
N GLU A 32 -2.23 -18.42 -20.10
CA GLU A 32 -1.92 -18.43 -18.65
C GLU A 32 -2.55 -19.61 -17.90
N GLY A 33 -3.71 -20.09 -18.36
CA GLY A 33 -4.39 -21.26 -17.80
C GLY A 33 -3.60 -22.56 -17.91
N THR A 34 -2.66 -22.65 -18.87
CA THR A 34 -1.83 -23.85 -19.07
C THR A 34 -0.77 -24.07 -17.99
N PHE A 35 -0.48 -23.05 -17.16
CA PHE A 35 0.45 -23.18 -16.03
C PHE A 35 -0.24 -23.61 -14.73
N GLY A 36 -1.56 -23.79 -14.75
CA GLY A 36 -2.38 -23.98 -13.56
C GLY A 36 -2.02 -25.24 -12.78
N ASP A 37 -1.80 -26.34 -13.49
CA ASP A 37 -1.60 -27.66 -12.89
C ASP A 37 -0.23 -27.73 -12.20
N PHE A 38 0.84 -27.31 -12.88
CA PHE A 38 2.18 -27.30 -12.29
C PHE A 38 2.32 -26.34 -11.10
N ARG A 39 1.73 -25.13 -11.18
CA ARG A 39 1.66 -24.21 -10.03
C ARG A 39 0.93 -24.83 -8.84
N THR A 40 -0.15 -25.56 -9.12
CA THR A 40 -0.94 -26.24 -8.09
C THR A 40 -0.12 -27.34 -7.43
N PHE A 41 0.59 -28.17 -8.21
CA PHE A 41 1.49 -29.18 -7.69
C PHE A 41 2.57 -28.61 -6.76
N VAL A 42 3.28 -27.57 -7.19
CA VAL A 42 4.33 -26.91 -6.39
C VAL A 42 3.73 -26.35 -5.10
N SER A 43 2.58 -25.67 -5.19
CA SER A 43 1.93 -25.06 -4.04
C SER A 43 1.35 -26.07 -3.04
N GLN A 44 0.80 -27.20 -3.50
CA GLN A 44 0.16 -28.19 -2.64
C GLN A 44 1.17 -28.96 -1.78
N ASN A 45 2.40 -29.10 -2.28
CA ASN A 45 3.46 -29.86 -1.64
C ASN A 45 4.47 -28.99 -0.87
N ASP A 46 4.16 -27.69 -0.68
CA ASP A 46 5.05 -26.72 -0.02
C ASP A 46 6.45 -26.67 -0.68
N LEU A 47 6.51 -26.84 -2.00
CA LEU A 47 7.76 -26.89 -2.75
C LEU A 47 8.19 -25.49 -3.17
N PHE A 48 9.48 -25.20 -3.04
CA PHE A 48 10.11 -23.96 -3.42
C PHE A 48 11.33 -24.24 -4.29
N ASP A 49 11.57 -23.39 -5.29
CA ASP A 49 12.84 -23.39 -6.01
C ASP A 49 14.00 -23.21 -5.03
N ILE A 50 15.00 -24.10 -5.13
CA ILE A 50 16.28 -23.89 -4.48
C ILE A 50 16.95 -22.67 -5.14
N PRO A 51 17.62 -21.79 -4.36
CA PRO A 51 18.37 -20.67 -4.93
C PRO A 51 19.31 -21.13 -6.03
N HIS A 52 19.21 -20.54 -7.22
CA HIS A 52 19.96 -20.96 -8.39
C HIS A 52 20.70 -19.82 -9.07
N SER A 53 21.74 -20.16 -9.83
CA SER A 53 22.52 -19.24 -10.68
C SER A 53 22.79 -19.83 -12.06
N GLY A 54 23.31 -19.03 -12.99
CA GLY A 54 23.40 -19.37 -14.41
C GLY A 54 22.12 -19.08 -15.20
N ASN A 55 22.10 -19.42 -16.49
CA ASN A 55 20.92 -19.23 -17.34
C ASN A 55 19.88 -20.31 -17.05
N PHE A 56 18.78 -19.92 -16.39
CA PHE A 56 17.74 -20.83 -15.93
C PHE A 56 16.87 -21.41 -17.04
N LEU A 57 16.96 -20.88 -18.28
CA LEU A 57 16.27 -21.49 -19.42
C LEU A 57 17.05 -22.74 -19.83
N SER A 58 16.78 -23.83 -19.12
CA SER A 58 17.49 -25.09 -19.24
C SER A 58 17.33 -25.76 -20.58
N TRP A 59 16.17 -25.64 -21.23
CA TRP A 59 15.90 -26.31 -22.50
C TRP A 59 15.91 -25.34 -23.68
N ARG A 60 16.39 -25.81 -24.84
CA ARG A 60 16.39 -25.12 -26.14
C ARG A 60 15.86 -26.02 -27.24
N GLY A 61 14.93 -25.52 -28.05
CA GLY A 61 14.58 -26.23 -29.29
C GLY A 61 13.78 -25.39 -30.27
N THR A 62 13.72 -25.86 -31.51
CA THR A 62 12.93 -25.22 -32.57
C THR A 62 11.54 -25.84 -32.59
N ARG A 63 10.50 -25.03 -32.33
CA ARG A 63 9.10 -25.44 -32.47
C ARG A 63 8.45 -24.72 -33.64
N HIS A 64 8.01 -25.49 -34.62
CA HIS A 64 7.58 -24.98 -35.93
C HIS A 64 8.69 -24.10 -36.52
N THR A 65 8.45 -22.80 -36.68
CA THR A 65 9.40 -21.82 -37.22
C THR A 65 10.11 -20.98 -36.15
N HIS A 66 9.88 -21.24 -34.87
CA HIS A 66 10.40 -20.40 -33.79
C HIS A 66 11.45 -21.14 -32.97
N LEU A 67 12.59 -20.50 -32.73
CA LEU A 67 13.52 -20.92 -31.69
C LEU A 67 12.92 -20.58 -30.32
N VAL A 68 12.86 -21.57 -29.43
CA VAL A 68 12.26 -21.45 -28.10
C VAL A 68 13.25 -21.91 -27.05
N HIS A 69 13.34 -21.15 -25.98
CA HIS A 69 14.06 -21.51 -24.75
C HIS A 69 13.06 -21.60 -23.60
N CYS A 70 13.15 -22.65 -22.77
CA CYS A 70 12.24 -22.91 -21.67
C CYS A 70 13.01 -23.33 -20.42
N ARG A 71 12.48 -23.10 -19.23
CA ARG A 71 12.98 -23.72 -17.98
C ARG A 71 12.21 -24.99 -17.67
N LEU A 72 12.69 -26.13 -18.16
CA LEU A 72 12.06 -27.43 -17.93
C LEU A 72 12.71 -28.16 -16.73
N ASP A 73 14.05 -28.15 -16.68
CA ASP A 73 14.82 -28.63 -15.53
C ASP A 73 14.82 -27.67 -14.33
N ARG A 74 14.47 -28.20 -13.15
CA ARG A 74 14.34 -27.42 -11.92
C ARG A 74 14.79 -28.24 -10.72
N ALA A 75 15.21 -27.56 -9.67
CA ALA A 75 15.51 -28.15 -8.37
C ALA A 75 14.63 -27.46 -7.31
N ILE A 76 13.72 -28.23 -6.71
CA ILE A 76 12.71 -27.74 -5.77
C ILE A 76 12.72 -28.56 -4.48
N SER A 77 12.53 -27.91 -3.34
CA SER A 77 12.51 -28.56 -2.03
C SER A 77 11.36 -28.06 -1.17
N ASN A 78 10.92 -28.88 -0.21
CA ASN A 78 9.95 -28.43 0.78
C ASN A 78 10.62 -27.76 1.98
N SER A 79 9.83 -27.02 2.79
CA SER A 79 10.38 -26.25 3.92
C SER A 79 11.20 -27.11 4.90
N LEU A 80 10.81 -28.37 5.11
CA LEU A 80 11.50 -29.29 6.03
C LEU A 80 12.89 -29.67 5.53
N TRP A 81 13.03 -29.92 4.23
CA TRP A 81 14.34 -30.24 3.64
C TRP A 81 15.28 -29.03 3.67
N THR A 82 14.75 -27.83 3.40
CA THR A 82 15.53 -26.59 3.46
C THR A 82 16.02 -26.25 4.87
N GLU A 83 15.37 -26.75 5.93
CA GLU A 83 15.89 -26.65 7.29
C GLU A 83 17.13 -27.54 7.51
N SER A 84 17.15 -28.73 6.90
CA SER A 84 18.28 -29.67 6.99
C SER A 84 19.47 -29.23 6.12
N PHE A 85 19.21 -28.61 4.97
CA PHE A 85 20.22 -28.14 4.02
C PHE A 85 20.04 -26.65 3.72
N PRO A 86 20.24 -25.77 4.72
CA PRO A 86 19.91 -24.36 4.59
C PRO A 86 20.74 -23.67 3.52
N SER A 87 21.97 -24.12 3.26
CA SER A 87 22.91 -23.54 2.28
C SER A 87 22.90 -24.28 0.94
N SER A 88 21.88 -25.09 0.68
CA SER A 88 21.68 -25.71 -0.63
C SER A 88 21.51 -24.67 -1.74
N ARG A 89 22.09 -24.97 -2.91
CA ARG A 89 22.06 -24.10 -4.09
C ARG A 89 22.14 -24.92 -5.37
N CYS A 90 21.71 -24.32 -6.48
CA CYS A 90 21.73 -24.95 -7.80
C CYS A 90 22.44 -24.09 -8.86
N TYR A 91 23.05 -24.75 -9.83
CA TYR A 91 23.76 -24.12 -10.94
C TYR A 91 23.24 -24.67 -12.26
N TYR A 92 22.75 -23.79 -13.12
CA TYR A 92 22.49 -24.11 -14.52
C TYR A 92 23.79 -23.95 -15.31
N LEU A 93 24.37 -25.06 -15.74
CA LEU A 93 25.62 -25.09 -16.50
C LEU A 93 25.38 -24.70 -17.97
N GLU A 94 26.46 -24.64 -18.75
CA GLU A 94 26.40 -24.37 -20.18
C GLU A 94 25.86 -25.58 -20.97
N TYR A 95 25.49 -25.33 -22.23
CA TYR A 95 25.10 -26.42 -23.12
C TYR A 95 26.36 -27.17 -23.55
N GLU A 96 26.43 -28.46 -23.25
CA GLU A 96 27.48 -29.36 -23.73
C GLU A 96 26.85 -30.46 -24.59
N GLY A 97 26.62 -30.15 -25.87
CA GLY A 97 26.09 -31.12 -26.85
C GLY A 97 24.63 -31.57 -26.66
N SER A 98 23.92 -31.05 -25.66
CA SER A 98 22.52 -31.35 -25.35
C SER A 98 21.61 -30.15 -25.61
N ASP A 99 20.33 -30.41 -25.87
CA ASP A 99 19.27 -29.40 -25.91
C ASP A 99 18.80 -28.99 -24.49
N HIS A 100 19.29 -29.68 -23.45
CA HIS A 100 19.17 -29.32 -22.05
C HIS A 100 20.50 -28.85 -21.43
N ARG A 101 20.41 -27.92 -20.47
CA ARG A 101 21.52 -27.52 -19.59
C ARG A 101 21.60 -28.45 -18.41
N PRO A 102 22.79 -28.97 -18.05
CA PRO A 102 22.96 -29.71 -16.80
C PRO A 102 22.64 -28.83 -15.58
N LEU A 103 21.95 -29.43 -14.60
CA LEU A 103 21.60 -28.78 -13.34
C LEU A 103 22.43 -29.40 -12.20
N LEU A 104 23.40 -28.65 -11.68
CA LEU A 104 24.22 -29.08 -10.55
C LEU A 104 23.63 -28.57 -9.23
N SER A 105 23.26 -29.49 -8.33
CA SER A 105 22.73 -29.16 -7.00
C SER A 105 23.79 -29.43 -5.92
N ILE A 106 24.18 -28.39 -5.17
CA ILE A 106 25.17 -28.46 -4.11
C ILE A 106 24.44 -28.46 -2.76
N LEU A 107 24.71 -29.48 -1.93
CA LEU A 107 24.05 -29.71 -0.65
C LEU A 107 25.03 -29.47 0.50
N GLU A 108 24.91 -28.33 1.17
CA GLU A 108 25.78 -27.98 2.32
C GLU A 108 25.00 -28.01 3.64
N THR A 109 25.53 -28.73 4.63
CA THR A 109 24.91 -28.99 5.95
C THR A 109 25.36 -28.02 7.05
N HIS A 110 26.46 -27.30 6.86
CA HIS A 110 27.09 -26.55 7.95
C HIS A 110 26.74 -25.05 7.93
N LEU A 111 26.18 -24.57 9.05
CA LEU A 111 26.23 -23.16 9.44
C LEU A 111 27.01 -23.07 10.76
N LYS A 112 28.04 -22.21 10.82
CA LYS A 112 28.59 -21.75 12.10
C LYS A 112 27.46 -21.04 12.87
N LYS A 113 27.13 -21.48 14.09
CA LYS A 113 26.18 -20.77 14.96
C LYS A 113 26.74 -19.38 15.28
N LYS A 114 26.19 -18.34 14.64
CA LYS A 114 26.57 -16.94 14.90
C LYS A 114 25.82 -16.39 16.12
N LYS A 115 26.43 -15.41 16.81
CA LYS A 115 25.77 -14.62 17.86
C LYS A 115 24.52 -13.95 17.29
N GLY A 116 23.35 -14.31 17.79
CA GLY A 116 22.08 -13.69 17.40
C GLY A 116 21.99 -12.23 17.84
N ILE A 117 21.31 -11.40 17.05
CA ILE A 117 21.02 -10.01 17.41
C ILE A 117 19.93 -9.99 18.49
N PHE A 118 20.14 -9.20 19.55
CA PHE A 118 19.12 -8.98 20.57
C PHE A 118 17.84 -8.40 19.96
N ARG A 119 16.69 -8.97 20.34
CA ARG A 119 15.37 -8.48 19.97
C ARG A 119 14.46 -8.66 21.17
N TYR A 120 13.84 -7.57 21.61
CA TYR A 120 12.87 -7.61 22.70
C TYR A 120 11.65 -8.47 22.31
N ASP A 121 11.34 -9.47 23.14
CA ASP A 121 10.13 -10.29 23.00
C ASP A 121 8.96 -9.54 23.63
N ARG A 122 7.88 -9.35 22.86
CA ARG A 122 6.72 -8.58 23.34
C ARG A 122 5.93 -9.32 24.40
N ASN A 123 6.04 -10.65 24.48
CA ASN A 123 5.39 -11.42 25.52
C ASN A 123 5.91 -11.07 26.92
N MET A 124 7.07 -10.40 27.00
CA MET A 124 7.65 -9.91 28.24
C MET A 124 6.98 -8.62 28.75
N LYS A 125 6.19 -7.93 27.92
CA LYS A 125 5.53 -6.67 28.29
C LYS A 125 4.65 -6.82 29.54
N ASP A 126 3.91 -7.91 29.62
CA ASP A 126 2.93 -8.13 30.70
C ASP A 126 3.55 -8.90 31.89
N ASN A 127 4.88 -9.10 31.89
CA ASN A 127 5.58 -9.75 33.00
C ASN A 127 5.97 -8.69 34.06
N PRO A 128 5.41 -8.73 35.28
CA PRO A 128 5.75 -7.77 36.33
C PRO A 128 7.24 -7.75 36.67
N GLU A 129 7.91 -8.91 36.69
CA GLU A 129 9.36 -9.00 36.95
C GLU A 129 10.19 -8.24 35.91
N ILE A 130 9.75 -8.23 34.65
CA ILE A 130 10.43 -7.50 33.59
C ILE A 130 10.20 -6.01 33.74
N THR A 131 9.00 -5.58 34.14
CA THR A 131 8.69 -4.18 34.39
C THR A 131 9.55 -3.63 35.53
N GLU A 132 9.65 -4.36 36.65
CA GLU A 132 10.52 -4.01 37.77
C GLU A 132 12.01 -4.00 37.39
N LEU A 133 12.45 -5.00 36.61
CA LEU A 133 13.81 -5.05 36.08
C LEU A 133 14.12 -3.84 35.19
N VAL A 134 13.17 -3.45 34.34
CA VAL A 134 13.31 -2.29 33.46
C VAL A 134 13.38 -1.01 34.29
N GLU A 135 12.53 -0.85 35.30
CA GLU A 135 12.55 0.31 36.19
C GLU A 135 13.87 0.43 36.95
N LYS A 136 14.34 -0.67 37.55
CA LYS A 136 15.63 -0.72 38.24
C LYS A 136 16.81 -0.45 37.30
N ALA A 137 16.82 -1.07 36.12
CA ALA A 137 17.91 -0.90 35.16
C ALA A 137 17.91 0.50 34.52
N TRP A 138 16.74 1.10 34.33
CA TRP A 138 16.60 2.45 33.81
C TRP A 138 17.11 3.48 34.81
N ASN A 139 16.83 3.29 36.10
CA ASN A 139 17.20 4.21 37.19
C ASN A 139 18.55 3.88 37.84
N LEU A 140 19.33 2.95 37.29
CA LEU A 140 20.62 2.52 37.84
C LEU A 140 21.63 3.68 37.99
N THR A 141 21.62 4.62 37.05
CA THR A 141 22.55 5.74 37.00
C THR A 141 21.77 7.01 36.68
N ALA A 142 21.71 7.95 37.62
CA ALA A 142 20.90 9.17 37.49
C ALA A 142 21.37 10.08 36.34
N GLU A 143 22.68 10.21 36.15
CA GLU A 143 23.29 11.06 35.11
C GLU A 143 23.42 10.37 33.75
N ALA A 144 23.09 9.09 33.64
CA ALA A 144 23.23 8.35 32.39
C ALA A 144 22.25 8.86 31.31
N SER A 145 22.75 8.91 30.08
CA SER A 145 21.95 9.26 28.90
C SER A 145 20.85 8.23 28.63
N VAL A 146 19.83 8.59 27.85
CA VAL A 146 18.78 7.66 27.39
C VAL A 146 19.41 6.45 26.69
N GLU A 147 20.46 6.64 25.90
CA GLU A 147 21.13 5.53 25.20
C GLU A 147 21.77 4.53 26.18
N GLU A 148 22.49 5.03 27.19
CA GLU A 148 23.12 4.20 28.21
C GLU A 148 22.06 3.46 29.05
N ARG A 149 20.96 4.14 29.40
CA ARG A 149 19.83 3.52 30.10
C ARG A 149 19.17 2.43 29.27
N ILE A 150 18.97 2.65 27.96
CA ILE A 150 18.50 1.62 27.02
C ILE A 150 19.48 0.43 26.98
N ALA A 151 20.79 0.69 26.94
CA ALA A 151 21.81 -0.35 26.97
C ALA A 151 21.80 -1.16 28.27
N ASN A 152 21.58 -0.50 29.41
CA ASN A 152 21.43 -1.14 30.72
C ASN A 152 20.18 -2.04 30.77
N CYS A 153 19.02 -1.55 30.30
CA CYS A 153 17.83 -2.37 30.16
C CYS A 153 18.08 -3.58 29.24
N ARG A 154 18.79 -3.40 28.12
CA ARG A 154 19.14 -4.50 27.21
C ARG A 154 20.01 -5.55 27.90
N LYS A 155 21.04 -5.14 28.65
CA LYS A 155 21.90 -6.05 29.42
C LYS A 155 21.10 -6.80 30.47
N GLY A 156 20.28 -6.09 31.25
CA GLY A 156 19.41 -6.68 32.28
C GLY A 156 18.44 -7.71 31.70
N ILE A 157 17.68 -7.34 30.66
CA ILE A 157 16.71 -8.24 30.02
C ILE A 157 17.41 -9.43 29.36
N SER A 158 18.59 -9.22 28.75
CA SER A 158 19.35 -10.32 28.13
C SER A 158 19.80 -11.34 29.18
N LYS A 159 20.27 -10.87 30.34
CA LYS A 159 20.66 -11.71 31.47
C LYS A 159 19.46 -12.48 32.03
N TRP A 160 18.37 -11.77 32.31
CA TRP A 160 17.12 -12.40 32.78
C TRP A 160 16.62 -13.47 31.81
N ASN A 161 16.64 -13.17 30.50
CA ASN A 161 16.20 -14.11 29.47
C ASN A 161 17.12 -15.32 29.34
N PHE A 162 18.43 -15.18 29.61
CA PHE A 162 19.35 -16.31 29.67
C PHE A 162 19.05 -17.22 30.86
N GLU A 163 18.81 -16.63 32.04
CA GLU A 163 18.53 -17.35 33.28
C GLU A 163 17.14 -18.03 33.28
N HIS A 164 16.13 -17.41 32.65
CA HIS A 164 14.74 -17.86 32.67
C HIS A 164 14.29 -18.55 31.36
N HIS A 165 15.21 -18.88 30.44
CA HIS A 165 14.85 -19.44 29.14
C HIS A 165 14.27 -20.86 29.24
N THR A 166 12.95 -20.96 29.44
CA THR A 166 12.22 -22.22 29.33
C THR A 166 11.67 -22.36 27.91
N ASN A 167 12.17 -23.34 27.16
CA ASN A 167 11.65 -23.67 25.84
C ASN A 167 10.16 -24.06 25.98
N SER A 168 9.26 -23.19 25.49
CA SER A 168 7.81 -23.39 25.64
C SER A 168 7.33 -24.72 25.07
N GLN A 169 8.00 -25.25 24.03
CA GLN A 169 7.70 -26.59 23.50
C GLN A 169 8.06 -27.71 24.46
N LYS A 170 9.19 -27.59 25.17
CA LYS A 170 9.57 -28.56 26.22
C LYS A 170 8.53 -28.53 27.34
N LYS A 171 8.15 -27.33 27.80
CA LYS A 171 7.14 -27.15 28.83
C LYS A 171 5.77 -27.72 28.42
N ILE A 172 5.32 -27.49 27.19
CA ILE A 172 4.07 -28.08 26.66
C ILE A 172 4.14 -29.61 26.62
N LYS A 173 5.28 -30.19 26.21
CA LYS A 173 5.46 -31.66 26.22
C LYS A 173 5.44 -32.23 27.63
N GLU A 174 6.11 -31.58 28.57
CA GLU A 174 6.14 -31.98 29.98
C GLU A 174 4.75 -31.88 30.64
N GLU A 175 4.04 -30.77 30.45
CA GLU A 175 2.69 -30.59 30.99
C GLU A 175 1.68 -31.54 30.35
N LYS A 176 1.81 -31.88 29.06
CA LYS A 176 1.02 -32.96 28.45
C LYS A 176 1.26 -34.32 29.09
N ARG A 177 2.52 -34.63 29.43
CA ARG A 177 2.89 -35.87 30.11
C ARG A 177 2.30 -35.91 31.51
N LYS A 178 2.38 -34.80 32.26
CA LYS A 178 1.74 -34.66 33.59
C LYS A 178 0.23 -34.80 33.51
N LEU A 179 -0.42 -34.15 32.53
CA LEU A 179 -1.87 -34.27 32.30
C LEU A 179 -2.27 -35.71 32.01
N LYS A 180 -1.52 -36.40 31.13
CA LYS A 180 -1.78 -37.82 30.81
C LYS A 180 -1.63 -38.70 32.05
N SER A 181 -0.59 -38.47 32.86
CA SER A 181 -0.39 -39.20 34.12
C SER A 181 -1.51 -38.93 35.14
N ALA A 182 -1.97 -37.69 35.27
CA ALA A 182 -3.03 -37.30 36.20
C ALA A 182 -4.41 -37.85 35.77
N MET A 183 -4.70 -37.88 34.47
CA MET A 183 -5.95 -38.47 33.94
C MET A 183 -5.97 -40.00 33.98
N SER A 184 -4.81 -40.66 34.08
CA SER A 184 -4.69 -42.12 34.21
C SER A 184 -4.51 -42.59 35.67
N SER A 185 -4.51 -41.66 36.63
CA SER A 185 -4.42 -42.00 38.06
C SER A 185 -5.77 -42.53 38.58
N PRO A 186 -5.78 -43.58 39.44
CA PRO A 186 -7.01 -44.08 40.08
C PRO A 186 -7.64 -43.07 41.06
N THR A 187 -6.84 -42.15 41.59
CA THR A 187 -7.27 -41.04 42.44
C THR A 187 -7.49 -39.79 41.57
N GLY A 188 -8.76 -39.43 41.36
CA GLY A 188 -9.17 -38.31 40.52
C GLY A 188 -9.01 -36.96 41.22
N ASP A 189 -7.81 -36.37 41.20
CA ASP A 189 -7.59 -35.01 41.69
C ASP A 189 -7.99 -33.97 40.62
N GLN A 190 -9.26 -33.53 40.67
CA GLN A 190 -9.78 -32.50 39.78
C GLN A 190 -9.08 -31.15 39.92
N ALA A 191 -8.56 -30.81 41.10
CA ALA A 191 -7.87 -29.55 41.33
C ALA A 191 -6.51 -29.54 40.62
N LEU A 192 -5.75 -30.64 40.71
CA LEU A 192 -4.49 -30.83 39.99
C LEU A 192 -4.70 -30.83 38.47
N ILE A 193 -5.73 -31.50 37.96
CA ILE A 193 -6.06 -31.52 36.53
C ILE A 193 -6.43 -30.11 36.03
N SER A 194 -7.20 -29.35 36.81
CA SER A 194 -7.55 -27.96 36.49
C SER A 194 -6.30 -27.05 36.48
N ALA A 195 -5.41 -27.19 37.46
CA ALA A 195 -4.17 -26.44 37.54
C ALA A 195 -3.21 -26.74 36.36
N ILE A 196 -3.07 -28.01 35.99
CA ILE A 196 -2.27 -28.44 34.81
C ILE A 196 -2.89 -27.89 33.53
N ASN A 197 -4.22 -27.96 33.37
CA ASN A 197 -4.91 -27.40 32.20
C ASN A 197 -4.74 -25.89 32.08
N ASN A 198 -4.80 -25.14 33.19
CA ASN A 198 -4.54 -23.71 33.22
C ASN A 198 -3.09 -23.39 32.82
N THR A 199 -2.13 -24.14 33.36
CA THR A 199 -0.70 -23.99 33.03
C THR A 199 -0.42 -24.31 31.57
N LEU A 200 -1.03 -25.38 31.04
CA LEU A 200 -0.92 -25.80 29.65
C LEU A 200 -1.56 -24.77 28.71
N SER A 201 -2.73 -24.22 29.07
CA SER A 201 -3.40 -23.15 28.34
C SER A 201 -2.52 -21.90 28.26
N LEU A 202 -1.89 -21.48 29.36
CA LEU A 202 -0.98 -20.34 29.39
C LEU A 202 0.28 -20.60 28.53
N ALA A 203 0.83 -21.81 28.57
CA ALA A 203 1.99 -22.18 27.75
C ALA A 203 1.68 -22.15 26.25
N TYR A 204 0.50 -22.65 25.83
CA TYR A 204 0.04 -22.54 24.45
C TYR A 204 -0.17 -21.09 24.01
N GLN A 205 -0.75 -20.26 24.87
CA GLN A 205 -0.93 -18.84 24.57
C GLN A 205 0.41 -18.13 24.35
N LYS A 206 1.42 -18.43 25.18
CA LYS A 206 2.78 -17.90 25.02
C LYS A 206 3.44 -18.37 23.71
N GLU A 207 3.35 -19.65 23.38
CA GLU A 207 3.91 -20.19 22.14
C GLU A 207 3.21 -19.61 20.90
N GLU A 208 1.89 -19.48 20.93
CA GLU A 208 1.12 -18.87 19.85
C GLU A 208 1.51 -17.41 19.64
N ALA A 209 1.60 -16.63 20.72
CA ALA A 209 2.00 -15.23 20.65
C ALA A 209 3.42 -15.06 20.09
N TYR A 210 4.35 -15.95 20.46
CA TYR A 210 5.71 -16.00 19.93
C TYR A 210 5.72 -16.21 18.40
N TRP A 211 5.02 -17.24 17.88
CA TRP A 211 4.99 -17.51 16.45
C TRP A 211 4.20 -16.48 15.66
N ARG A 212 3.14 -15.92 16.26
CA ARG A 212 2.38 -14.80 15.70
C ARG A 212 3.28 -13.59 15.44
N GLN A 213 4.10 -13.18 16.43
CA GLN A 213 5.05 -12.08 16.27
C GLN A 213 6.02 -12.33 15.11
N ARG A 214 6.56 -13.54 15.01
CA ARG A 214 7.53 -13.90 13.95
C ARG A 214 6.89 -14.02 12.56
N SER A 215 5.64 -14.46 12.48
CA SER A 215 4.87 -14.52 11.24
C SER A 215 4.54 -13.13 10.68
N ARG A 216 4.56 -12.08 11.51
CA ARG A 216 4.14 -10.70 11.20
C ARG A 216 2.73 -10.60 10.56
N THR A 217 1.83 -11.52 10.88
CA THR A 217 0.45 -11.51 10.37
C THR A 217 -0.47 -10.85 11.39
N LEU A 218 -0.78 -9.57 11.17
CA LEU A 218 -1.57 -8.74 12.11
C LEU A 218 -3.07 -9.10 12.13
N TRP A 219 -3.61 -9.65 11.06
CA TRP A 219 -5.06 -9.76 10.83
C TRP A 219 -5.73 -11.00 11.46
N LEU A 220 -4.94 -11.93 12.01
CA LEU A 220 -5.44 -13.17 12.63
C LEU A 220 -5.96 -12.98 14.06
N ALA A 221 -5.79 -11.78 14.64
CA ALA A 221 -6.12 -11.45 16.03
C ALA A 221 -7.55 -11.76 16.48
N LEU A 222 -8.49 -12.01 15.56
CA LEU A 222 -9.92 -12.20 15.87
C LEU A 222 -10.51 -13.55 15.43
N ALA A 223 -9.73 -14.47 14.83
CA ALA A 223 -10.36 -15.55 14.04
C ALA A 223 -9.78 -16.96 14.17
N ASP A 224 -8.48 -17.14 14.38
CA ASP A 224 -7.89 -18.48 14.50
C ASP A 224 -6.64 -18.49 15.39
N LYS A 225 -6.55 -19.51 16.25
CA LYS A 225 -5.41 -19.81 17.13
C LYS A 225 -4.58 -20.97 16.57
N ASN A 226 -4.18 -20.89 15.30
CA ASN A 226 -3.49 -22.00 14.62
C ASN A 226 -1.97 -21.78 14.56
N LEU A 227 -1.23 -22.49 15.42
CA LEU A 227 0.23 -22.54 15.45
C LEU A 227 0.83 -22.98 14.09
N GLY A 228 0.31 -24.04 13.48
CA GLY A 228 0.84 -24.60 12.22
C GLY A 228 0.86 -23.60 11.07
N TYR A 229 -0.18 -22.76 10.95
CA TYR A 229 -0.24 -21.67 9.98
C TYR A 229 0.92 -20.68 10.17
N PHE A 230 1.16 -20.24 11.41
CA PHE A 230 2.21 -19.25 11.72
C PHE A 230 3.61 -19.82 11.51
N HIS A 231 3.82 -21.11 11.81
CA HIS A 231 5.06 -21.82 11.53
C HIS A 231 5.36 -21.86 10.03
N ALA A 232 4.43 -22.36 9.21
CA ALA A 232 4.61 -22.45 7.76
C ALA A 232 4.88 -21.09 7.12
N THR A 233 4.10 -20.06 7.50
CA THR A 233 4.28 -18.68 7.00
C THR A 233 5.65 -18.10 7.37
N THR A 234 6.14 -18.38 8.59
CA THR A 234 7.45 -17.92 9.06
C THR A 234 8.58 -18.62 8.31
N ARG A 235 8.44 -19.93 8.05
CA ARG A 235 9.42 -20.74 7.31
C ARG A 235 9.59 -20.26 5.87
N GLY A 236 8.50 -20.19 5.09
CA GLY A 236 8.57 -19.73 3.70
C GLY A 236 9.19 -18.33 3.56
N ARG A 237 8.92 -17.42 4.52
CA ARG A 237 9.57 -16.10 4.55
C ARG A 237 11.06 -16.15 4.84
N ARG A 238 11.55 -17.08 5.67
CA ARG A 238 12.99 -17.20 5.91
C ARG A 238 13.72 -17.64 4.64
N THR A 239 13.15 -18.61 3.93
CA THR A 239 13.69 -19.12 2.66
C THR A 239 13.79 -18.00 1.62
N ILE A 240 12.69 -17.30 1.35
CA ILE A 240 12.66 -16.21 0.35
C ILE A 240 13.64 -15.07 0.69
N ASN A 241 13.85 -14.78 1.98
CA ASN A 241 14.70 -13.67 2.41
C ASN A 241 16.15 -14.08 2.71
N LYS A 242 16.56 -15.32 2.42
CA LYS A 242 17.95 -15.75 2.57
C LYS A 242 18.78 -15.23 1.39
N LEU A 243 19.94 -14.63 1.69
CA LEU A 243 20.91 -14.20 0.68
C LEU A 243 21.87 -15.38 0.47
N ALA A 244 21.54 -16.27 -0.47
CA ALA A 244 22.34 -17.46 -0.74
C ALA A 244 23.38 -17.23 -1.84
N ILE A 245 22.99 -16.53 -2.92
CA ILE A 245 23.84 -16.21 -4.06
C ILE A 245 23.64 -14.74 -4.42
N LEU A 246 24.72 -14.07 -4.80
CA LEU A 246 24.69 -12.72 -5.35
C LEU A 246 25.69 -12.63 -6.52
N GLU A 247 25.36 -11.91 -7.58
CA GLU A 247 26.32 -11.58 -8.65
C GLU A 247 27.11 -10.31 -8.31
N ASP A 248 28.42 -10.33 -8.55
CA ASP A 248 29.31 -9.18 -8.43
C ASP A 248 29.20 -8.23 -9.65
N CYS A 249 29.99 -7.15 -9.67
CA CYS A 249 29.98 -6.18 -10.77
C CYS A 249 30.51 -6.73 -12.10
N ASN A 250 31.25 -7.84 -12.08
CA ASN A 250 31.80 -8.51 -13.24
C ASN A 250 30.89 -9.65 -13.75
N GLY A 251 29.74 -9.87 -13.10
CA GLY A 251 28.80 -10.95 -13.41
C GLY A 251 29.14 -12.30 -12.78
N ASN A 252 30.15 -12.37 -11.90
CA ASN A 252 30.52 -13.61 -11.23
C ASN A 252 29.61 -13.85 -10.02
N SER A 253 29.12 -15.09 -9.88
CA SER A 253 28.28 -15.48 -8.75
C SER A 253 29.11 -15.75 -7.49
N VAL A 254 28.88 -14.97 -6.43
CA VAL A 254 29.44 -15.18 -5.10
C VAL A 254 28.45 -15.88 -4.17
N TYR A 255 28.97 -16.77 -3.34
CA TYR A 255 28.20 -17.65 -2.45
C TYR A 255 28.73 -17.67 -1.01
N GLU A 256 30.03 -17.42 -0.83
CA GLU A 256 30.62 -17.24 0.49
C GLU A 256 30.06 -15.98 1.14
N GLU A 257 29.60 -16.08 2.37
CA GLU A 257 28.93 -14.97 3.07
C GLU A 257 29.85 -13.74 3.20
N ASP A 258 31.15 -13.93 3.42
CA ASP A 258 32.12 -12.83 3.50
C ASP A 258 32.28 -12.12 2.15
N LYS A 259 32.28 -12.86 1.03
CA LYS A 259 32.27 -12.29 -0.32
C LYS A 259 30.95 -11.55 -0.58
N ILE A 260 29.81 -12.10 -0.15
CA ILE A 260 28.50 -11.43 -0.25
C ILE A 260 28.52 -10.11 0.53
N VAL A 261 29.06 -10.09 1.76
CA VAL A 261 29.22 -8.88 2.57
C VAL A 261 30.06 -7.84 1.82
N ASN A 262 31.16 -8.24 1.20
CA ASN A 262 32.02 -7.35 0.43
C ASN A 262 31.29 -6.77 -0.78
N VAL A 263 30.60 -7.59 -1.58
CA VAL A 263 29.83 -7.10 -2.74
C VAL A 263 28.76 -6.10 -2.31
N VAL A 264 28.01 -6.40 -1.23
CA VAL A 264 27.00 -5.47 -0.70
C VAL A 264 27.65 -4.17 -0.22
N THR A 265 28.73 -4.25 0.55
CA THR A 265 29.40 -3.08 1.13
C THR A 265 29.98 -2.18 0.03
N SER A 266 30.73 -2.75 -0.91
CA SER A 266 31.34 -2.00 -2.02
C SER A 266 30.28 -1.34 -2.91
N TYR A 267 29.18 -2.05 -3.21
CA TYR A 267 28.09 -1.49 -4.01
C TYR A 267 27.44 -0.26 -3.34
N TYR A 268 27.10 -0.34 -2.05
CA TYR A 268 26.48 0.79 -1.36
C TYR A 268 27.47 1.91 -1.04
N GLN A 269 28.74 1.58 -0.83
CA GLN A 269 29.80 2.57 -0.67
C GLN A 269 29.89 3.44 -1.94
N ASP A 270 29.97 2.84 -3.14
CA ASP A 270 29.97 3.61 -4.40
C ASP A 270 28.65 4.38 -4.63
N LEU A 271 27.51 3.74 -4.33
CA LEU A 271 26.20 4.36 -4.53
C LEU A 271 26.03 5.65 -3.72
N PHE A 272 26.59 5.71 -2.51
CA PHE A 272 26.45 6.85 -1.59
C PHE A 272 27.59 7.88 -1.68
N ILE A 273 28.53 7.76 -2.63
CA ILE A 273 29.50 8.83 -2.91
C ILE A 273 28.80 10.00 -3.59
N THR A 274 29.07 11.21 -3.13
CA THR A 274 28.55 12.44 -3.77
C THR A 274 29.16 12.64 -5.14
N ARG A 275 28.35 13.04 -6.14
CA ARG A 275 28.81 13.22 -7.53
C ARG A 275 28.49 14.60 -8.12
N SER A 276 27.70 15.43 -7.44
CA SER A 276 27.32 16.75 -7.92
C SER A 276 27.54 17.81 -6.85
N LEU A 277 28.11 18.95 -7.25
CA LEU A 277 28.52 20.03 -6.34
C LEU A 277 27.72 21.32 -6.51
N ASN A 278 27.11 21.58 -7.66
CA ASN A 278 26.45 22.87 -7.94
C ASN A 278 24.99 22.71 -8.40
N CYS A 279 24.06 22.95 -7.48
CA CYS A 279 22.62 22.79 -7.72
C CYS A 279 21.79 24.08 -7.53
N THR A 280 22.38 25.10 -6.91
CA THR A 280 21.69 26.32 -6.46
C THR A 280 21.03 27.08 -7.60
N HIS A 281 21.70 27.19 -8.76
CA HIS A 281 21.15 27.86 -9.93
C HIS A 281 19.84 27.21 -10.42
N THR A 282 19.84 25.89 -10.58
CA THR A 282 18.67 25.11 -11.02
C THR A 282 17.52 25.23 -10.01
N VAL A 283 17.83 25.20 -8.72
CA VAL A 283 16.83 25.34 -7.65
C VAL A 283 16.20 26.74 -7.65
N ASN A 284 17.02 27.79 -7.71
CA ASN A 284 16.56 29.18 -7.79
C ASN A 284 15.71 29.43 -9.04
N GLN A 285 16.11 28.81 -10.15
CA GLN A 285 15.32 28.81 -11.37
C GLN A 285 14.01 28.04 -11.20
N ALA A 286 13.94 26.90 -10.51
CA ALA A 286 12.72 26.09 -10.52
C ALA A 286 11.62 26.59 -9.57
N ILE A 287 11.99 26.94 -8.34
CA ILE A 287 11.06 27.18 -7.23
C ILE A 287 11.10 28.62 -6.73
N GLN A 288 10.06 29.02 -6.00
CA GLN A 288 9.91 30.35 -5.37
C GLN A 288 9.73 30.19 -3.86
N PRO A 289 10.07 31.20 -3.04
CA PRO A 289 9.85 31.16 -1.61
C PRO A 289 8.35 31.14 -1.34
N CYS A 290 7.92 30.30 -0.40
CA CYS A 290 6.50 30.17 -0.05
C CYS A 290 6.25 29.96 1.45
N ILE A 291 7.30 29.78 2.25
CA ILE A 291 7.19 29.66 3.70
C ILE A 291 7.22 31.05 4.32
N SER A 292 6.19 31.37 5.10
CA SER A 292 6.12 32.63 5.85
C SER A 292 6.83 32.51 7.20
N GLU A 293 7.15 33.66 7.80
CA GLU A 293 7.82 33.70 9.09
C GLU A 293 6.95 33.12 10.22
N GLU A 294 5.63 33.27 10.15
CA GLU A 294 4.69 32.65 11.10
C GLU A 294 4.71 31.13 11.02
N VAL A 295 4.87 30.57 9.82
CA VAL A 295 5.04 29.12 9.62
C VAL A 295 6.37 28.69 10.21
N ASN A 296 7.46 29.40 9.93
CA ASN A 296 8.77 29.11 10.51
C ASN A 296 8.75 29.09 12.04
N LYS A 297 8.15 30.11 12.68
CA LYS A 297 7.97 30.16 14.14
C LYS A 297 7.30 28.90 14.71
N LYS A 298 6.28 28.38 14.04
CA LYS A 298 5.61 27.12 14.45
C LYS A 298 6.49 25.89 14.22
N LEU A 299 7.23 25.85 13.11
CA LEU A 299 8.12 24.73 12.78
C LEU A 299 9.28 24.61 13.77
N ILE A 300 9.86 25.74 14.20
CA ILE A 300 11.04 25.79 15.08
C ILE A 300 10.73 25.89 16.58
N ALA A 301 9.44 25.90 16.95
CA ALA A 301 9.02 25.92 18.35
C ALA A 301 9.60 24.74 19.15
N GLU A 302 9.88 24.93 20.43
CA GLU A 302 10.35 23.83 21.29
C GLU A 302 9.28 22.72 21.36
N PRO A 303 9.66 21.42 21.24
CA PRO A 303 8.69 20.33 21.33
C PRO A 303 8.12 20.17 22.75
N SER A 304 6.79 20.13 22.83
CA SER A 304 6.12 19.92 24.12
C SER A 304 6.18 18.45 24.55
N PRO A 305 6.10 18.14 25.87
CA PRO A 305 6.03 16.76 26.35
C PRO A 305 4.88 15.95 25.73
N SER A 306 3.74 16.59 25.46
CA SER A 306 2.58 15.96 24.82
C SER A 306 2.85 15.66 23.33
N GLU A 307 3.56 16.53 22.62
CA GLU A 307 3.99 16.31 21.24
C GLU A 307 4.96 15.13 21.14
N ILE A 308 5.94 15.05 22.03
CA ILE A 308 6.93 13.95 22.09
C ILE A 308 6.23 12.62 22.38
N LYS A 309 5.32 12.59 23.36
CA LYS A 309 4.50 11.42 23.65
C LYS A 309 3.65 11.02 22.44
N ALA A 310 2.96 11.97 21.81
CA ALA A 310 2.15 11.71 20.63
C ALA A 310 2.98 11.13 19.47
N ALA A 311 4.20 11.65 19.26
CA ALA A 311 5.13 11.14 18.27
C ALA A 311 5.46 9.66 18.50
N LEU A 312 5.83 9.27 19.73
CA LEU A 312 6.10 7.87 20.08
C LEU A 312 4.86 6.96 19.91
N PHE A 313 3.70 7.41 20.38
CA PHE A 313 2.46 6.61 20.35
C PHE A 313 1.87 6.50 18.94
N SER A 314 2.24 7.39 18.02
CA SER A 314 1.89 7.26 16.60
C SER A 314 2.68 6.17 15.86
N ILE A 315 3.79 5.70 16.44
CA ILE A 315 4.60 4.61 15.87
C ILE A 315 3.92 3.28 16.20
N ASN A 316 3.65 2.48 15.15
CA ASN A 316 3.02 1.19 15.35
C ASN A 316 3.91 0.28 16.24
N PRO A 317 3.39 -0.25 17.37
CA PRO A 317 4.15 -1.02 18.35
C PRO A 317 4.77 -2.29 17.74
N ASP A 318 4.14 -2.77 16.66
CA ASP A 318 4.49 -4.04 16.06
C ASP A 318 5.63 -4.01 15.04
N LYS A 319 6.16 -2.83 14.73
CA LYS A 319 7.24 -2.66 13.75
C LYS A 319 8.58 -3.22 14.22
N ALA A 320 9.40 -3.62 13.24
CA ALA A 320 10.72 -4.18 13.49
C ALA A 320 11.64 -3.12 14.13
N PRO A 321 12.46 -3.48 15.13
CA PRO A 321 13.31 -2.53 15.82
C PRO A 321 14.62 -2.22 15.07
N GLY A 322 15.32 -1.18 15.52
CA GLY A 322 16.65 -0.82 15.02
C GLY A 322 17.77 -1.68 15.62
N PRO A 323 19.02 -1.19 15.60
CA PRO A 323 20.17 -1.81 16.27
C PRO A 323 20.02 -2.05 17.77
N ASP A 324 19.26 -1.21 18.47
CA ASP A 324 18.99 -1.33 19.91
C ASP A 324 18.22 -2.62 20.27
N GLY A 325 17.41 -3.14 19.34
CA GLY A 325 16.57 -4.33 19.52
C GLY A 325 15.20 -4.06 20.15
N PHE A 326 14.86 -2.82 20.48
CA PHE A 326 13.60 -2.44 21.15
C PHE A 326 12.55 -1.88 20.20
N SER A 327 11.35 -2.46 20.22
CA SER A 327 10.22 -1.99 19.40
C SER A 327 9.44 -0.86 20.09
N ALA A 328 8.62 -0.10 19.36
CA ALA A 328 7.85 0.99 19.95
C ALA A 328 6.91 0.52 21.08
N GLY A 329 6.45 -0.74 21.04
CA GLY A 329 5.67 -1.33 22.13
C GLY A 329 6.41 -1.38 23.47
N PHE A 330 7.74 -1.49 23.48
CA PHE A 330 8.54 -1.45 24.72
C PHE A 330 8.46 -0.06 25.37
N PHE A 331 8.76 0.99 24.60
CA PHE A 331 8.72 2.37 25.06
C PHE A 331 7.30 2.83 25.45
N GLN A 332 6.28 2.42 24.68
CA GLN A 332 4.88 2.78 24.97
C GLN A 332 4.38 2.17 26.28
N SER A 333 4.84 0.97 26.63
CA SER A 333 4.40 0.27 27.84
C SER A 333 5.12 0.77 29.09
N ASN A 334 6.37 1.20 28.94
CA ASN A 334 7.21 1.72 30.02
C ASN A 334 7.28 3.26 30.03
N TRP A 335 6.33 3.94 29.38
CA TRP A 335 6.37 5.40 29.21
C TRP A 335 6.34 6.16 30.54
N LEU A 336 5.69 5.62 31.57
CA LEU A 336 5.64 6.26 32.89
C LEU A 336 7.05 6.43 33.50
N VAL A 337 7.92 5.43 33.32
CA VAL A 337 9.29 5.44 33.83
C VAL A 337 10.24 6.16 32.87
N MET A 338 10.15 5.87 31.57
CA MET A 338 11.11 6.35 30.58
C MET A 338 10.80 7.76 30.05
N GLY A 339 9.53 8.15 30.06
CA GLY A 339 9.01 9.36 29.43
C GLY A 339 9.65 10.66 29.88
N PRO A 340 9.89 10.89 31.19
CA PRO A 340 10.54 12.11 31.69
C PRO A 340 11.93 12.33 31.07
N LYS A 341 12.83 11.33 31.19
CA LYS A 341 14.20 11.44 30.68
C LYS A 341 14.27 11.50 29.15
N ILE A 342 13.41 10.75 28.46
CA ILE A 342 13.26 10.86 26.99
C ILE A 342 12.83 12.27 26.58
N THR A 343 11.92 12.89 27.34
CA THR A 343 11.40 14.22 27.03
C THR A 343 12.45 15.30 27.22
N GLU A 344 13.19 15.22 28.33
CA GLU A 344 14.33 16.11 28.64
C GLU A 344 15.38 16.07 27.52
N GLU A 345 15.94 14.91 27.20
CA GLU A 345 17.00 14.81 26.18
C GLU A 345 16.51 15.15 24.77
N VAL A 346 15.25 14.85 24.43
CA VAL A 346 14.71 15.27 23.13
C VAL A 346 14.65 16.79 23.04
N LYS A 347 14.24 17.50 24.10
CA LYS A 347 14.24 18.96 24.11
C LYS A 347 15.66 19.52 23.94
N GLU A 348 16.63 18.99 24.67
CA GLU A 348 18.05 19.35 24.55
C GLU A 348 18.57 19.15 23.12
N ILE A 349 18.23 18.04 22.46
CA ILE A 349 18.60 17.79 21.06
C ILE A 349 18.03 18.86 20.11
N PHE A 350 16.78 19.26 20.30
CA PHE A 350 16.16 20.30 19.47
C PHE A 350 16.71 21.71 19.78
N GLU A 351 17.08 21.98 21.03
CA GLU A 351 17.71 23.22 21.46
C GLU A 351 19.13 23.35 20.89
N ALA A 352 19.99 22.37 21.16
CA ALA A 352 21.38 22.32 20.67
C ALA A 352 21.46 22.13 19.15
N GLY A 353 20.46 21.49 18.54
CA GLY A 353 20.42 21.22 17.11
C GLY A 353 21.40 20.14 16.67
N VAL A 354 21.83 19.24 17.57
CA VAL A 354 22.77 18.16 17.28
C VAL A 354 22.17 16.82 17.70
N ILE A 355 22.14 15.85 16.77
CA ILE A 355 21.69 14.49 17.08
C ILE A 355 22.93 13.61 17.32
N PRO A 356 23.03 12.91 18.47
CA PRO A 356 24.13 11.99 18.71
C PRO A 356 24.27 10.95 17.60
N LYS A 357 25.49 10.79 17.05
CA LYS A 357 25.77 9.91 15.90
C LYS A 357 25.37 8.45 16.17
N SER A 358 25.48 8.01 17.41
CA SER A 358 25.09 6.67 17.87
C SER A 358 23.61 6.38 17.63
N LEU A 359 22.72 7.36 17.82
CA LEU A 359 21.28 7.24 17.57
C LEU A 359 20.94 7.01 16.10
N ASN A 360 21.79 7.53 15.21
CA ASN A 360 21.62 7.45 13.76
C ASN A 360 22.27 6.20 13.13
N HIS A 361 22.88 5.32 13.94
CA HIS A 361 23.28 4.01 13.47
C HIS A 361 22.05 3.19 13.03
N THR A 362 22.10 2.63 11.83
CA THR A 362 20.92 2.05 11.17
C THR A 362 21.25 0.68 10.57
N HIS A 363 20.42 -0.32 10.87
CA HIS A 363 20.48 -1.61 10.20
C HIS A 363 19.70 -1.59 8.88
N VAL A 364 20.30 -2.01 7.77
CA VAL A 364 19.64 -2.12 6.47
C VAL A 364 19.29 -3.57 6.18
N ARG A 365 18.00 -3.85 5.96
CA ARG A 365 17.53 -5.17 5.52
C ARG A 365 17.25 -5.14 4.02
N LEU A 366 17.87 -6.06 3.29
CA LEU A 366 17.62 -6.27 1.86
C LEU A 366 16.38 -7.15 1.69
N ILE A 367 15.37 -6.65 0.96
CA ILE A 367 14.14 -7.37 0.64
C ILE A 367 14.09 -7.63 -0.88
N PRO A 368 13.94 -8.89 -1.34
CA PRO A 368 13.80 -9.23 -2.75
C PRO A 368 12.66 -8.46 -3.44
N LYS A 369 12.91 -7.92 -4.65
CA LYS A 369 11.87 -7.37 -5.54
C LYS A 369 11.23 -8.45 -6.41
N THR A 370 11.99 -9.49 -6.73
CA THR A 370 11.63 -10.61 -7.60
C THR A 370 11.75 -11.94 -6.83
N PRO A 371 11.11 -13.03 -7.28
CA PRO A 371 11.11 -14.33 -6.58
C PRO A 371 12.50 -14.98 -6.43
N SER A 372 13.43 -14.70 -7.35
CA SER A 372 14.80 -15.24 -7.34
C SER A 372 15.79 -14.15 -7.77
N PRO A 373 16.12 -13.22 -6.87
CA PRO A 373 17.02 -12.12 -7.19
C PRO A 373 18.47 -12.62 -7.34
N LYS A 374 19.18 -12.12 -8.36
CA LYS A 374 20.60 -12.44 -8.62
C LYS A 374 21.52 -11.27 -8.29
N ALA A 375 21.11 -10.05 -8.65
CA ALA A 375 21.90 -8.84 -8.45
C ALA A 375 21.40 -8.01 -7.26
N ILE A 376 22.30 -7.25 -6.63
CA ILE A 376 21.97 -6.36 -5.51
C ILE A 376 20.94 -5.28 -5.88
N THR A 377 20.86 -4.91 -7.16
CA THR A 377 19.90 -3.95 -7.71
C THR A 377 18.45 -4.45 -7.63
N GLU A 378 18.25 -5.77 -7.59
CA GLU A 378 16.98 -6.47 -7.45
C GLU A 378 16.50 -6.56 -6.00
N TYR A 379 17.28 -6.06 -5.05
CA TYR A 379 16.85 -5.90 -3.66
C TYR A 379 16.42 -4.45 -3.36
N ARG A 380 15.46 -4.31 -2.44
CA ARG A 380 15.10 -3.03 -1.80
C ARG A 380 15.83 -2.92 -0.46
N PRO A 381 16.65 -1.89 -0.23
CA PRO A 381 17.21 -1.63 1.08
C PRO A 381 16.14 -1.00 1.98
N ILE A 382 15.80 -1.65 3.09
CA ILE A 382 14.90 -1.07 4.10
C ILE A 382 15.72 -0.73 5.36
N ALA A 383 15.77 0.56 5.69
CA ALA A 383 16.39 1.09 6.89
C ALA A 383 15.55 0.79 8.14
N LEU A 384 16.17 0.14 9.12
CA LEU A 384 15.61 -0.14 10.44
C LEU A 384 16.25 0.82 11.45
N CYS A 385 15.71 2.03 11.56
CA CYS A 385 16.17 3.01 12.55
C CYS A 385 15.65 2.66 13.96
N ASN A 386 16.42 3.04 14.98
CA ASN A 386 16.03 2.96 16.39
C ASN A 386 14.72 3.73 16.63
N VAL A 387 13.93 3.27 17.60
CA VAL A 387 12.66 3.92 17.91
C VAL A 387 12.89 5.29 18.52
N TYR A 388 13.91 5.44 19.36
CA TYR A 388 14.26 6.71 19.98
C TYR A 388 14.54 7.79 18.92
N TYR A 389 15.38 7.49 17.91
CA TYR A 389 15.57 8.35 16.73
C TYR A 389 14.25 8.67 16.00
N LYS A 390 13.36 7.67 15.84
CA LYS A 390 12.08 7.87 15.15
C LYS A 390 11.16 8.86 15.86
N ILE A 391 11.30 9.09 17.17
CA ILE A 391 10.56 10.14 17.87
C ILE A 391 10.89 11.51 17.24
N ILE A 392 12.18 11.83 17.09
CA ILE A 392 12.69 13.08 16.50
C ILE A 392 12.18 13.23 15.06
N SER A 393 12.42 12.21 14.21
CA SER A 393 11.95 12.22 12.82
C SER A 393 10.42 12.37 12.71
N LYS A 394 9.66 11.80 13.65
CA LYS A 394 8.21 11.86 13.65
C LYS A 394 7.66 13.22 14.09
N ILE A 395 8.33 13.91 15.01
CA ILE A 395 8.03 15.30 15.36
C ILE A 395 8.18 16.18 14.12
N LEU A 396 9.35 16.14 13.46
CA LEU A 396 9.60 16.89 12.22
C LEU A 396 8.56 16.57 11.14
N THR A 397 8.25 15.29 10.95
CA THR A 397 7.22 14.85 9.99
C THR A 397 5.85 15.44 10.31
N THR A 398 5.45 15.42 11.58
CA THR A 398 4.12 15.88 12.02
C THR A 398 3.96 17.39 11.84
N ARG A 399 5.04 18.14 12.07
CA ARG A 399 5.08 19.59 11.84
C ARG A 399 5.08 19.96 10.35
N LEU A 400 5.72 19.15 9.50
CA LEU A 400 5.80 19.39 8.06
C LEU A 400 4.49 19.05 7.32
N GLN A 401 3.76 18.04 7.75
CA GLN A 401 2.57 17.54 7.02
C GLN A 401 1.50 18.60 6.69
N PRO A 402 1.09 19.48 7.62
CA PRO A 402 0.04 20.46 7.37
C PRO A 402 0.38 21.51 6.31
N ILE A 403 1.68 21.79 6.09
CA ILE A 403 2.13 22.83 5.16
C ILE A 403 2.43 22.28 3.75
N LEU A 404 2.55 20.97 3.57
CA LEU A 404 2.80 20.37 2.25
C LEU A 404 1.79 20.76 1.16
N PRO A 405 0.46 20.87 1.44
CA PRO A 405 -0.50 21.23 0.40
C PRO A 405 -0.29 22.62 -0.21
N SER A 406 0.31 23.58 0.53
CA SER A 406 0.61 24.93 0.01
C SER A 406 1.95 25.01 -0.71
N ILE A 407 2.88 24.10 -0.41
CA ILE A 407 4.23 24.07 -1.00
C ILE A 407 4.25 23.24 -2.29
N ILE A 408 3.63 22.05 -2.25
CA ILE A 408 3.76 21.05 -3.31
C ILE A 408 2.70 21.27 -4.40
N SER A 409 3.11 21.25 -5.66
CA SER A 409 2.24 21.36 -6.83
C SER A 409 1.11 20.34 -6.87
N GLU A 410 -0.09 20.72 -7.32
CA GLU A 410 -1.24 19.78 -7.48
C GLU A 410 -0.94 18.58 -8.40
N THR A 411 0.06 18.68 -9.27
CA THR A 411 0.53 17.62 -10.18
C THR A 411 1.24 16.48 -9.44
N GLN A 412 1.70 16.68 -8.21
CA GLN A 412 2.25 15.63 -7.34
C GLN A 412 1.17 15.13 -6.38
N THR A 413 0.70 13.89 -6.54
CA THR A 413 -0.40 13.38 -5.68
C THR A 413 0.05 12.48 -4.54
N ALA A 414 1.30 11.99 -4.55
CA ALA A 414 1.80 11.09 -3.51
C ALA A 414 2.16 11.84 -2.22
N PHE A 415 1.96 11.18 -1.08
CA PHE A 415 2.37 11.61 0.27
C PHE A 415 1.80 12.95 0.79
N VAL A 416 1.09 13.74 -0.01
CA VAL A 416 0.45 14.98 0.44
C VAL A 416 -0.93 14.70 1.05
N PRO A 417 -1.20 15.15 2.29
CA PRO A 417 -2.49 14.96 2.94
C PRO A 417 -3.66 15.50 2.09
N GLY A 418 -4.76 14.73 2.03
CA GLY A 418 -5.98 15.12 1.31
C GLY A 418 -5.97 14.89 -0.22
N ARG A 419 -4.82 14.49 -0.79
CA ARG A 419 -4.71 14.06 -2.20
C ARG A 419 -5.02 12.56 -2.34
N ALA A 420 -5.63 12.19 -3.46
CA ALA A 420 -6.04 10.81 -3.72
C ALA A 420 -5.28 10.24 -4.92
N ILE A 421 -4.78 9.01 -4.78
CA ILE A 421 -4.09 8.28 -5.87
C ILE A 421 -4.98 8.13 -7.11
N SER A 422 -6.31 8.04 -6.92
CA SER A 422 -7.29 7.99 -8.01
C SER A 422 -7.21 9.20 -8.94
N ASP A 423 -6.84 10.37 -8.44
CA ASP A 423 -6.80 11.60 -9.23
C ASP A 423 -5.75 11.47 -10.33
N ASN A 424 -4.53 11.05 -9.98
CA ASN A 424 -3.44 10.87 -10.94
C ASN A 424 -3.73 9.72 -11.93
N VAL A 425 -4.30 8.60 -11.44
CA VAL A 425 -4.74 7.49 -12.30
C VAL A 425 -5.77 7.96 -13.33
N LEU A 426 -6.82 8.66 -12.90
CA LEU A 426 -7.92 9.07 -13.78
C LEU A 426 -7.49 10.15 -14.79
N ILE A 427 -6.67 11.12 -14.38
CA ILE A 427 -6.14 12.13 -15.30
C ILE A 427 -5.25 11.46 -16.35
N THR A 428 -4.32 10.59 -15.92
CA THR A 428 -3.45 9.84 -16.84
C THR A 428 -4.27 9.00 -17.81
N HIS A 429 -5.26 8.28 -17.31
CA HIS A 429 -6.14 7.46 -18.13
C HIS A 429 -6.94 8.30 -19.15
N GLU A 430 -7.43 9.48 -18.76
CA GLU A 430 -8.15 10.38 -19.66
C GLU A 430 -7.23 10.96 -20.76
N THR A 431 -6.00 11.31 -20.41
CA THR A 431 -4.99 11.77 -21.38
C THR A 431 -4.58 10.65 -22.34
N LEU A 432 -4.35 9.43 -21.85
CA LEU A 432 -4.06 8.27 -22.70
C LEU A 432 -5.24 7.90 -23.60
N HIS A 433 -6.48 8.02 -23.11
CA HIS A 433 -7.67 7.85 -23.93
C HIS A 433 -7.72 8.89 -25.06
N TYR A 434 -7.41 10.16 -24.76
CA TYR A 434 -7.29 11.21 -25.76
C TYR A 434 -6.25 10.88 -26.86
N LEU A 435 -5.06 10.40 -26.47
CA LEU A 435 -4.02 9.99 -27.44
C LEU A 435 -4.50 8.86 -28.36
N LYS A 436 -5.26 7.89 -27.81
CA LYS A 436 -5.81 6.76 -28.57
C LYS A 436 -6.96 7.14 -29.50
N SER A 437 -7.76 8.14 -29.12
CA SER A 437 -8.84 8.66 -29.98
C SER A 437 -8.36 9.70 -30.99
N SER A 438 -7.14 10.24 -30.82
CA SER A 438 -6.62 11.29 -31.69
C SER A 438 -6.42 10.80 -33.13
N GLU A 439 -6.94 11.57 -34.07
CA GLU A 439 -6.78 11.35 -35.51
C GLU A 439 -5.67 12.20 -36.14
N ALA A 440 -4.92 12.95 -35.33
CA ALA A 440 -3.85 13.80 -35.82
C ALA A 440 -2.67 12.98 -36.37
N THR A 441 -2.25 13.30 -37.60
CA THR A 441 -1.12 12.66 -38.31
C THR A 441 0.12 13.56 -38.41
N LYS A 442 -0.06 14.90 -38.41
CA LYS A 442 1.05 15.87 -38.51
C LYS A 442 1.50 16.42 -37.15
N ARG A 443 0.56 16.91 -36.34
CA ARG A 443 0.83 17.47 -35.00
C ARG A 443 0.47 16.45 -33.92
N CYS A 444 1.24 15.35 -33.88
CA CYS A 444 0.99 14.25 -32.95
C CYS A 444 1.46 14.59 -31.52
N SER A 445 0.92 13.83 -30.58
CA SER A 445 1.16 13.98 -29.15
C SER A 445 1.65 12.68 -28.55
N MET A 446 2.29 12.76 -27.38
CA MET A 446 2.82 11.63 -26.66
C MET A 446 2.71 11.79 -25.15
N ALA A 447 2.71 10.65 -24.46
CA ALA A 447 2.94 10.56 -23.03
C ALA A 447 4.24 9.78 -22.78
N VAL A 448 5.13 10.33 -21.96
CA VAL A 448 6.42 9.71 -21.61
C VAL A 448 6.37 9.32 -20.14
N LYS A 449 6.41 8.02 -19.87
CA LYS A 449 6.51 7.48 -18.52
C LYS A 449 7.97 7.27 -18.19
N THR A 450 8.42 7.87 -17.10
CA THR A 450 9.80 7.75 -16.60
C THR A 450 9.83 7.03 -15.26
N ASP A 451 10.89 6.25 -15.03
CA ASP A 451 11.16 5.54 -13.77
C ASP A 451 12.50 6.04 -13.22
N MET A 452 12.59 6.33 -11.92
CA MET A 452 13.85 6.78 -11.31
C MET A 452 14.68 5.60 -10.80
N SER A 453 15.96 5.56 -11.16
CA SER A 453 16.90 4.58 -10.65
C SER A 453 17.30 4.91 -9.22
N LYS A 454 16.99 4.01 -8.26
CA LYS A 454 17.42 4.12 -6.85
C LYS A 454 17.11 5.51 -6.24
N ALA A 455 15.86 5.96 -6.42
CA ALA A 455 15.43 7.34 -6.22
C ALA A 455 15.77 7.95 -4.83
N TYR A 456 15.73 7.14 -3.76
CA TYR A 456 16.06 7.57 -2.40
C TYR A 456 17.58 7.59 -2.16
N ASP A 457 18.31 6.63 -2.73
CA ASP A 457 19.73 6.41 -2.42
C ASP A 457 20.65 7.44 -3.09
N ARG A 458 20.19 8.09 -4.16
CA ARG A 458 21.00 8.98 -5.00
C ARG A 458 20.84 10.48 -4.73
N LEU A 459 19.89 10.86 -3.88
CA LEU A 459 19.54 12.26 -3.66
C LEU A 459 20.67 13.01 -2.92
N GLU A 460 21.22 14.06 -3.52
CA GLU A 460 22.33 14.83 -2.93
C GLU A 460 21.88 15.68 -1.74
N TRP A 461 22.68 15.71 -0.66
CA TRP A 461 22.31 16.49 0.54
C TRP A 461 22.38 17.99 0.32
N ASN A 462 23.36 18.48 -0.43
CA ASN A 462 23.46 19.89 -0.79
C ASN A 462 22.23 20.37 -1.58
N PHE A 463 21.66 19.50 -2.41
CA PHE A 463 20.42 19.78 -3.12
C PHE A 463 19.22 19.90 -2.18
N ILE A 464 19.11 19.02 -1.18
CA ILE A 464 18.05 19.11 -0.15
C ILE A 464 18.13 20.46 0.57
N VAL A 465 19.34 20.86 0.99
CA VAL A 465 19.59 22.15 1.67
C VAL A 465 19.17 23.31 0.78
N ALA A 466 19.68 23.36 -0.47
CA ALA A 466 19.35 24.43 -1.41
C ALA A 466 17.83 24.54 -1.66
N VAL A 467 17.11 23.42 -1.77
CA VAL A 467 15.65 23.41 -1.93
C VAL A 467 14.95 24.00 -0.70
N MET A 468 15.35 23.60 0.51
CA MET A 468 14.72 24.11 1.74
C MET A 468 15.02 25.59 1.97
N GLU A 469 16.25 26.03 1.74
CA GLU A 469 16.63 27.45 1.80
C GLU A 469 15.79 28.27 0.83
N ARG A 470 15.67 27.80 -0.42
CA ARG A 470 14.94 28.50 -1.46
C ARG A 470 13.43 28.56 -1.22
N LEU A 471 12.84 27.56 -0.55
CA LEU A 471 11.44 27.60 -0.12
C LEU A 471 11.20 28.56 1.05
N GLY A 472 12.25 28.97 1.77
CA GLY A 472 12.21 29.89 2.90
C GLY A 472 12.17 29.21 4.27
N PHE A 473 12.61 27.96 4.39
CA PHE A 473 12.69 27.31 5.71
C PHE A 473 13.78 27.95 6.56
N HIS A 474 13.50 28.12 7.85
CA HIS A 474 14.46 28.67 8.80
C HIS A 474 15.73 27.77 8.94
N PRO A 475 16.96 28.33 9.04
CA PRO A 475 18.20 27.56 9.13
C PRO A 475 18.21 26.49 10.23
N LYS A 476 17.61 26.79 11.40
CA LYS A 476 17.44 25.81 12.50
C LYS A 476 16.69 24.55 12.06
N TRP A 477 15.62 24.70 11.29
CA TRP A 477 14.85 23.58 10.74
C TRP A 477 15.67 22.76 9.75
N ILE A 478 16.37 23.45 8.84
CA ILE A 478 17.24 22.83 7.83
C ILE A 478 18.32 22.01 8.52
N ASN A 479 18.95 22.56 9.56
CA ASN A 479 19.94 21.83 10.35
C ASN A 479 19.34 20.58 11.00
N TRP A 480 18.18 20.63 11.64
CA TRP A 480 17.55 19.42 12.21
C TRP A 480 17.27 18.32 11.18
N VAL A 481 16.81 18.70 9.99
CA VAL A 481 16.64 17.77 8.87
C VAL A 481 17.99 17.21 8.41
N LEU A 482 19.02 18.06 8.30
CA LEU A 482 20.35 17.65 7.87
C LEU A 482 20.98 16.70 8.90
N GLN A 483 20.84 16.94 10.19
CA GLN A 483 21.28 16.04 11.26
C GLN A 483 20.62 14.67 11.14
N CYS A 484 19.36 14.59 10.71
CA CYS A 484 18.67 13.33 10.49
C CYS A 484 19.28 12.53 9.32
N VAL A 485 19.66 13.17 8.22
CA VAL A 485 20.08 12.46 6.99
C VAL A 485 21.59 12.28 6.86
N SER A 486 22.40 13.23 7.35
CA SER A 486 23.84 13.29 7.09
C SER A 486 24.72 12.57 8.12
N THR A 487 24.24 12.39 9.35
CA THR A 487 25.01 11.76 10.44
C THR A 487 24.83 10.24 10.53
N VAL A 488 24.23 9.65 9.49
CA VAL A 488 23.84 8.23 9.45
C VAL A 488 25.04 7.32 9.22
N SER A 489 24.99 6.12 9.80
CA SER A 489 25.88 5.01 9.43
C SER A 489 25.07 3.73 9.24
N TYR A 490 25.44 2.91 8.25
CA TYR A 490 24.72 1.70 7.88
C TYR A 490 25.53 0.43 8.17
N SER A 491 24.84 -0.58 8.69
CA SER A 491 25.29 -1.98 8.66
C SER A 491 24.19 -2.84 8.04
N PHE A 492 24.56 -3.86 7.27
CA PHE A 492 23.62 -4.68 6.50
C PHE A 492 23.25 -5.97 7.24
N LEU A 493 21.97 -6.30 7.28
CA LEU A 493 21.47 -7.53 7.89
C LEU A 493 21.54 -8.70 6.90
N ILE A 494 22.70 -9.36 6.85
CA ILE A 494 22.99 -10.50 5.99
C ILE A 494 22.81 -11.78 6.82
N ASN A 495 21.90 -12.65 6.36
CA ASN A 495 21.60 -13.96 6.94
C ASN A 495 21.43 -14.04 8.48
N GLY A 496 21.04 -12.93 9.12
CA GLY A 496 20.73 -12.85 10.55
C GLY A 496 21.79 -12.13 11.39
N ALA A 497 22.92 -11.75 10.80
CA ALA A 497 23.97 -10.94 11.42
C ALA A 497 23.98 -9.52 10.83
N ALA A 498 24.41 -8.54 11.62
CA ALA A 498 24.72 -7.20 11.13
C ALA A 498 26.18 -7.18 10.70
N GLN A 499 26.44 -6.90 9.43
CA GLN A 499 27.78 -6.96 8.82
C GLN A 499 27.98 -5.78 7.86
N GLY A 500 29.25 -5.46 7.59
CA GLY A 500 29.64 -4.29 6.81
C GLY A 500 29.44 -2.98 7.59
N LYS A 501 30.11 -1.92 7.13
CA LYS A 501 29.94 -0.55 7.63
C LYS A 501 30.07 0.41 6.46
N VAL A 502 29.03 1.20 6.22
CA VAL A 502 29.01 2.22 5.15
C VAL A 502 28.61 3.56 5.76
N ILE A 503 29.38 4.59 5.45
CA ILE A 503 29.09 5.98 5.83
C ILE A 503 28.70 6.70 4.53
N PRO A 504 27.42 7.04 4.35
CA PRO A 504 26.96 7.72 3.14
C PRO A 504 27.45 9.17 3.07
N GLN A 505 27.51 9.73 1.87
CA GLN A 505 27.67 11.17 1.60
C GLN A 505 26.44 11.77 0.89
N ARG A 506 25.50 10.92 0.49
CA ARG A 506 24.22 11.30 -0.11
C ARG A 506 23.15 10.25 0.19
N GLY A 507 21.92 10.55 -0.22
CA GLY A 507 20.76 9.67 -0.13
C GLY A 507 19.99 9.83 1.17
N ILE A 508 18.78 9.27 1.19
CA ILE A 508 17.85 9.33 2.32
C ILE A 508 17.33 7.92 2.66
N ARG A 509 16.96 7.69 3.91
CA ARG A 509 16.63 6.35 4.43
C ARG A 509 15.27 5.84 3.98
N GLN A 510 15.25 4.74 3.23
CA GLN A 510 14.00 4.04 2.91
C GLN A 510 13.44 3.31 4.14
N GLY A 511 12.45 3.92 4.81
CA GLY A 511 11.83 3.39 6.04
C GLY A 511 11.76 4.40 7.19
N ASP A 512 12.39 5.56 7.02
CA ASP A 512 12.33 6.71 7.92
C ASP A 512 11.06 7.54 7.63
N PRO A 513 10.25 7.92 8.65
CA PRO A 513 9.04 8.72 8.46
C PRO A 513 9.23 10.03 7.70
N LEU A 514 10.39 10.68 7.85
CA LEU A 514 10.68 11.99 7.26
C LEU A 514 11.05 11.91 5.77
N SER A 515 11.70 10.81 5.36
CA SER A 515 12.29 10.67 4.02
C SER A 515 11.31 10.87 2.85
N PRO A 516 10.07 10.32 2.86
CA PRO A 516 9.11 10.55 1.78
C PRO A 516 8.75 12.03 1.56
N PHE A 517 8.78 12.84 2.63
CA PHE A 517 8.42 14.26 2.56
C PHE A 517 9.57 15.10 2.00
N ILE A 518 10.81 14.81 2.40
CA ILE A 518 12.01 15.39 1.78
C ILE A 518 12.03 15.08 0.29
N PHE A 519 11.70 13.84 -0.08
CA PHE A 519 11.68 13.41 -1.48
C PHE A 519 10.72 14.23 -2.34
N ILE A 520 9.47 14.44 -1.90
CA ILE A 520 8.50 15.23 -2.67
C ILE A 520 8.83 16.72 -2.70
N LEU A 521 9.46 17.27 -1.64
CA LEU A 521 9.96 18.65 -1.65
C LEU A 521 11.04 18.82 -2.74
N CYS A 522 11.97 17.87 -2.83
CA CYS A 522 12.98 17.86 -3.89
C CYS A 522 12.36 17.69 -5.29
N GLY A 523 11.36 16.83 -5.42
CA GLY A 523 10.61 16.64 -6.68
C GLY A 523 9.81 17.88 -7.13
N GLU A 524 9.60 18.86 -6.26
CA GLU A 524 9.00 20.15 -6.63
C GLU A 524 9.89 20.94 -7.59
N VAL A 525 11.22 20.76 -7.56
CA VAL A 525 12.15 21.37 -8.52
C VAL A 525 11.85 20.90 -9.94
N LEU A 526 11.67 19.60 -10.15
CA LEU A 526 11.30 19.05 -11.46
C LEU A 526 9.95 19.62 -11.93
N SER A 527 8.97 19.68 -11.04
CA SER A 527 7.65 20.27 -11.32
C SER A 527 7.76 21.76 -11.67
N GLY A 528 8.61 22.51 -10.97
CA GLY A 528 8.89 23.93 -11.22
C GLY A 528 9.54 24.18 -12.57
N LEU A 529 10.54 23.37 -12.96
CA LEU A 529 11.16 23.44 -14.29
C LEU A 529 10.13 23.19 -15.40
N CYS A 530 9.28 22.17 -15.24
CA CYS A 530 8.20 21.89 -16.20
C CYS A 530 7.17 23.02 -16.27
N LYS A 531 6.79 23.64 -15.13
CA LYS A 531 5.88 24.80 -15.13
C LYS A 531 6.49 25.99 -15.85
N LYS A 532 7.77 26.29 -15.63
CA LYS A 532 8.44 27.39 -16.35
C LYS A 532 8.51 27.13 -17.85
N ALA A 533 8.81 25.90 -18.27
CA ALA A 533 8.79 25.53 -19.68
C ALA A 533 7.37 25.60 -20.30
N GLN A 534 6.34 25.33 -19.50
CA GLN A 534 4.95 25.53 -19.91
C GLN A 534 4.62 27.01 -20.13
N VAL A 535 5.00 27.89 -19.19
CA VAL A 535 4.78 29.34 -19.29
C VAL A 535 5.54 29.94 -20.48
N ARG A 536 6.78 29.49 -20.74
CA ARG A 536 7.58 29.90 -21.90
C ARG A 536 7.06 29.35 -23.23
N GLY A 537 6.13 28.39 -23.21
CA GLY A 537 5.60 27.74 -24.41
C GLY A 537 6.55 26.70 -25.06
N THR A 538 7.69 26.39 -24.46
CA THR A 538 8.65 25.39 -24.96
C THR A 538 8.22 23.95 -24.65
N LEU A 539 7.55 23.76 -23.50
CA LEU A 539 6.90 22.49 -23.12
C LEU A 539 5.45 22.77 -22.66
N PRO A 540 4.56 23.16 -23.59
CA PRO A 540 3.22 23.63 -23.25
C PRO A 540 2.38 22.51 -22.60
N GLY A 541 2.54 21.27 -23.03
CA GLY A 541 1.76 20.14 -22.55
C GLY A 541 0.59 19.76 -23.45
N LEU A 542 -0.34 18.98 -22.91
CA LEU A 542 -1.53 18.48 -23.60
C LEU A 542 -2.82 18.99 -22.95
N LYS A 543 -3.82 19.24 -23.79
CA LYS A 543 -5.18 19.60 -23.38
C LYS A 543 -6.14 18.52 -23.87
N VAL A 544 -6.81 17.82 -22.95
CA VAL A 544 -7.71 16.71 -23.33
C VAL A 544 -9.02 17.18 -23.98
N ALA A 545 -9.41 18.44 -23.76
CA ALA A 545 -10.55 19.12 -24.38
C ALA A 545 -10.40 20.65 -24.26
N ARG A 546 -11.16 21.43 -25.04
CA ARG A 546 -11.07 22.92 -25.05
C ARG A 546 -11.30 23.55 -23.66
N GLY A 547 -12.16 22.97 -22.81
CA GLY A 547 -12.43 23.46 -21.45
C GLY A 547 -11.51 22.90 -20.36
N SER A 548 -10.67 21.90 -20.65
CA SER A 548 -9.79 21.26 -19.65
C SER A 548 -8.50 22.06 -19.45
N PRO A 549 -7.82 22.02 -18.29
CA PRO A 549 -6.50 22.65 -18.14
C PRO A 549 -5.45 21.95 -19.02
N MET A 550 -4.39 22.69 -19.34
CA MET A 550 -3.23 22.16 -20.04
C MET A 550 -2.27 21.51 -19.03
N ILE A 551 -1.89 20.26 -19.28
CA ILE A 551 -1.08 19.45 -18.36
C ILE A 551 0.15 18.95 -19.11
N ASN A 552 1.35 19.21 -18.58
CA ASN A 552 2.59 18.68 -19.14
C ASN A 552 3.28 17.63 -18.26
N HIS A 553 2.93 17.50 -16.98
CA HIS A 553 3.48 16.47 -16.08
C HIS A 553 2.50 16.05 -14.98
N LEU A 554 2.68 14.83 -14.47
CA LEU A 554 2.07 14.29 -13.25
C LEU A 554 3.10 13.43 -12.51
N LEU A 555 3.20 13.60 -11.20
CA LEU A 555 4.09 12.84 -10.33
C LEU A 555 3.29 12.02 -9.33
N PHE A 556 3.75 10.80 -9.08
CA PHE A 556 3.37 9.99 -7.94
C PHE A 556 4.65 9.48 -7.28
N ALA A 557 5.22 10.29 -6.40
CA ALA A 557 6.57 10.06 -5.88
C ALA A 557 7.59 9.96 -7.04
N ASP A 558 8.24 8.79 -7.22
CA ASP A 558 9.22 8.51 -8.26
C ASP A 558 8.60 8.22 -9.64
N ASP A 559 7.38 7.67 -9.68
CA ASP A 559 6.64 7.43 -10.93
C ASP A 559 6.23 8.78 -11.55
N THR A 560 6.82 9.15 -12.70
CA THR A 560 6.56 10.43 -13.36
C THR A 560 6.04 10.23 -14.79
N MET A 561 4.95 10.92 -15.13
CA MET A 561 4.33 10.97 -16.45
C MET A 561 4.46 12.38 -17.04
N PHE A 562 5.09 12.50 -18.20
CA PHE A 562 5.14 13.73 -19.00
C PHE A 562 4.17 13.65 -20.17
N PHE A 563 3.58 14.78 -20.53
CA PHE A 563 2.64 14.91 -21.63
C PHE A 563 3.10 16.04 -22.53
N CYS A 564 3.39 15.77 -23.79
CA CYS A 564 3.89 16.78 -24.72
C CYS A 564 3.64 16.40 -26.18
N LYS A 565 3.97 17.31 -27.10
CA LYS A 565 3.90 17.05 -28.55
C LYS A 565 5.13 16.27 -29.02
N THR A 566 5.01 15.57 -30.14
CA THR A 566 6.13 14.79 -30.73
C THR A 566 7.16 15.66 -31.48
N SER A 567 7.02 16.99 -31.49
CA SER A 567 7.96 17.90 -32.17
C SER A 567 9.35 17.84 -31.56
N GLN A 568 10.40 18.03 -32.37
CA GLN A 568 11.80 18.01 -31.93
C GLN A 568 12.07 18.96 -30.75
N THR A 569 11.61 20.20 -30.84
CA THR A 569 11.74 21.20 -29.75
C THR A 569 11.18 20.73 -28.40
N ASN A 570 10.06 20.00 -28.39
CA ASN A 570 9.48 19.47 -27.14
C ASN A 570 10.33 18.31 -26.59
N CYS A 571 10.86 17.45 -27.46
CA CYS A 571 11.79 16.38 -27.07
C CYS A 571 13.07 16.96 -26.46
N ASP A 572 13.68 17.94 -27.14
CA ASP A 572 14.93 18.57 -26.70
C ASP A 572 14.72 19.31 -25.37
N THR A 573 13.59 20.03 -25.24
CA THR A 573 13.23 20.72 -24.00
C THR A 573 13.03 19.72 -22.85
N LEU A 574 12.35 18.60 -23.10
CA LEU A 574 12.15 17.58 -22.09
C LEU A 574 13.49 16.96 -21.66
N CYS A 575 14.34 16.58 -22.62
CA CYS A 575 15.69 16.07 -22.33
C CYS A 575 16.53 17.07 -21.53
N ALA A 576 16.48 18.36 -21.89
CA ALA A 576 17.20 19.42 -21.18
C ALA A 576 16.71 19.57 -19.73
N ILE A 577 15.40 19.55 -19.49
CA ILE A 577 14.83 19.62 -18.13
C ILE A 577 15.26 18.41 -17.31
N LEU A 578 15.17 17.21 -17.88
CA LEU A 578 15.53 15.98 -17.20
C LEU A 578 17.02 15.99 -16.83
N LYS A 579 17.90 16.31 -17.78
CA LYS A 579 19.34 16.40 -17.55
C LYS A 579 19.69 17.47 -16.50
N GLN A 580 19.10 18.66 -16.60
CA GLN A 580 19.29 19.72 -15.61
C GLN A 580 18.87 19.27 -14.19
N TYR A 581 17.80 18.51 -14.09
CA TYR A 581 17.34 17.95 -12.81
C TYR A 581 18.22 16.81 -12.30
N GLU A 582 18.68 15.91 -13.18
CA GLU A 582 19.62 14.83 -12.83
C GLU A 582 20.94 15.41 -12.30
N ASP A 583 21.50 16.39 -13.00
CA ASP A 583 22.75 17.06 -12.64
C ASP A 583 22.63 17.79 -11.29
N ALA A 584 21.50 18.45 -11.02
CA ALA A 584 21.28 19.19 -9.77
C ALA A 584 20.95 18.28 -8.57
N SER A 585 20.17 17.22 -8.77
CA SER A 585 19.62 16.39 -7.67
C SER A 585 20.44 15.14 -7.37
N GLY A 586 21.27 14.69 -8.31
CA GLY A 586 21.93 13.39 -8.32
C GLY A 586 21.03 12.21 -8.67
N GLN A 587 19.72 12.43 -8.84
CA GLN A 587 18.80 11.40 -9.32
C GLN A 587 19.09 11.05 -10.78
N GLN A 588 18.69 9.85 -11.19
CA GLN A 588 18.93 9.36 -12.54
C GLN A 588 17.71 8.60 -13.05
N ILE A 589 17.37 8.80 -14.31
CA ILE A 589 16.27 8.14 -15.00
C ILE A 589 16.72 6.77 -15.49
N ASN A 590 15.85 5.78 -15.31
CA ASN A 590 16.03 4.46 -15.87
C ASN A 590 15.37 4.38 -17.25
N LEU A 591 16.15 4.60 -18.31
CA LEU A 591 15.67 4.59 -19.69
C LEU A 591 15.10 3.21 -20.10
N LEU A 592 15.66 2.10 -19.58
CA LEU A 592 15.19 0.74 -19.87
C LEU A 592 13.79 0.45 -19.31
N LYS A 593 13.44 1.07 -18.18
CA LYS A 593 12.13 0.93 -17.55
C LYS A 593 11.13 1.99 -18.00
N SER A 594 11.63 3.10 -18.52
CA SER A 594 10.83 4.18 -19.10
C SER A 594 10.13 3.71 -20.38
N SER A 595 9.05 4.39 -20.77
CA SER A 595 8.29 4.04 -21.98
C SER A 595 7.53 5.22 -22.57
N ILE A 596 7.32 5.20 -23.89
CA ILE A 596 6.60 6.27 -24.62
C ILE A 596 5.29 5.74 -25.19
N THR A 597 4.19 6.46 -24.94
CA THR A 597 2.89 6.18 -25.56
C THR A 597 2.55 7.28 -26.57
N PHE A 598 2.38 6.90 -27.83
CA PHE A 598 2.09 7.83 -28.93
C PHE A 598 0.59 7.96 -29.22
N SER A 599 0.19 9.06 -29.86
CA SER A 599 -1.12 9.18 -30.50
C SER A 599 -1.35 8.07 -31.54
N LYS A 600 -2.59 7.60 -31.69
CA LYS A 600 -2.94 6.44 -32.53
C LYS A 600 -2.39 6.51 -33.96
N LYS A 601 -2.54 7.64 -34.65
CA LYS A 601 -2.11 7.85 -36.04
C LYS A 601 -0.71 8.46 -36.18
N THR A 602 0.15 8.36 -35.16
CA THR A 602 1.53 8.88 -35.23
C THR A 602 2.35 8.09 -36.26
N PRO A 603 2.96 8.74 -37.27
CA PRO A 603 3.77 8.07 -38.31
C PRO A 603 4.98 7.31 -37.74
N PRO A 604 5.37 6.16 -38.32
CA PRO A 604 6.52 5.38 -37.87
C PRO A 604 7.83 6.17 -37.80
N GLU A 605 8.10 7.02 -38.80
CA GLU A 605 9.29 7.90 -38.83
C GLU A 605 9.34 8.85 -37.64
N THR A 606 8.19 9.43 -37.28
CA THR A 606 8.09 10.31 -36.10
C THR A 606 8.33 9.53 -34.81
N ARG A 607 7.86 8.28 -34.72
CA ARG A 607 8.12 7.43 -33.55
C ARG A 607 9.61 7.12 -33.42
N ALA A 608 10.26 6.71 -34.51
CA ALA A 608 11.69 6.42 -34.52
C ALA A 608 12.53 7.64 -34.10
N ARG A 609 12.23 8.82 -34.67
CA ARG A 609 12.90 10.07 -34.28
C ARG A 609 12.73 10.39 -32.79
N VAL A 610 11.52 10.28 -32.26
CA VAL A 610 11.26 10.56 -30.84
C VAL A 610 11.97 9.56 -29.93
N LYS A 611 11.95 8.26 -30.26
CA LYS A 611 12.66 7.22 -29.49
C LYS A 611 14.16 7.51 -29.43
N SER A 612 14.75 7.82 -30.58
CA SER A 612 16.16 8.21 -30.69
C SER A 612 16.47 9.47 -29.88
N ALA A 613 15.64 10.52 -30.00
CA ALA A 613 15.84 11.79 -29.29
C ALA A 613 15.74 11.67 -27.76
N LEU A 614 14.85 10.79 -27.25
CA LEU A 614 14.65 10.58 -25.82
C LEU A 614 15.51 9.43 -25.25
N GLY A 615 16.12 8.61 -26.10
CA GLY A 615 16.83 7.38 -25.69
C GLY A 615 15.93 6.31 -25.08
N ILE A 616 14.63 6.29 -25.41
CA ILE A 616 13.65 5.34 -24.86
C ILE A 616 13.07 4.49 -25.99
N GLU A 617 13.43 3.21 -26.03
CA GLU A 617 12.99 2.29 -27.09
C GLU A 617 11.59 1.70 -26.85
N LYS A 618 11.21 1.56 -25.57
CA LYS A 618 10.01 0.84 -25.16
C LYS A 618 8.75 1.65 -25.46
N GLU A 619 7.85 1.08 -26.26
CA GLU A 619 6.50 1.63 -26.45
C GLU A 619 5.56 1.22 -25.30
N GLY A 620 4.82 2.20 -24.78
CA GLY A 620 3.87 2.05 -23.68
C GLY A 620 2.42 1.88 -24.13
N GLY A 621 1.49 2.02 -23.19
CA GLY A 621 0.06 2.07 -23.49
C GLY A 621 -0.66 0.71 -23.49
N GLN A 622 0.04 -0.37 -23.13
CA GLN A 622 -0.52 -1.70 -22.85
C GLN A 622 -0.07 -2.26 -21.49
N GLY A 623 0.55 -1.43 -20.63
CA GLY A 623 1.12 -1.84 -19.34
C GLY A 623 0.24 -1.50 -18.13
N LYS A 624 0.90 -1.42 -16.96
CA LYS A 624 0.31 -0.98 -15.70
C LYS A 624 0.93 0.34 -15.26
N TYR A 625 0.09 1.26 -14.80
CA TYR A 625 0.46 2.50 -14.12
C TYR A 625 -0.19 2.50 -12.74
N LEU A 626 0.64 2.69 -11.71
CA LEU A 626 0.23 2.62 -10.30
C LEU A 626 -0.52 1.32 -9.95
N GLY A 627 -0.20 0.21 -10.63
CA GLY A 627 -0.84 -1.09 -10.41
C GLY A 627 -2.21 -1.28 -11.11
N LEU A 628 -2.69 -0.28 -11.85
CA LEU A 628 -3.89 -0.35 -12.68
C LEU A 628 -3.52 -0.32 -14.17
N PRO A 629 -4.40 -0.82 -15.06
CA PRO A 629 -4.11 -0.80 -16.49
C PRO A 629 -4.00 0.61 -17.04
N GLU A 630 -2.97 0.88 -17.85
CA GLU A 630 -2.74 2.20 -18.49
C GLU A 630 -3.85 2.56 -19.47
N SER A 631 -4.45 1.56 -20.12
CA SER A 631 -5.59 1.78 -21.01
C SER A 631 -6.40 0.52 -21.21
N PHE A 632 -7.66 0.70 -21.60
CA PHE A 632 -8.55 -0.41 -21.95
C PHE A 632 -8.50 -0.68 -23.45
N GLY A 633 -7.95 -1.83 -23.85
CA GLY A 633 -8.03 -2.35 -25.22
C GLY A 633 -9.37 -3.02 -25.53
N ARG A 634 -9.49 -3.63 -26.73
CA ARG A 634 -10.70 -4.37 -27.15
C ARG A 634 -11.03 -5.55 -26.22
N LYS A 635 -10.02 -6.27 -25.70
CA LYS A 635 -10.19 -7.41 -24.78
C LYS A 635 -10.21 -6.97 -23.30
N LYS A 636 -11.31 -6.35 -22.89
CA LYS A 636 -11.52 -5.83 -21.52
C LYS A 636 -11.51 -6.91 -20.43
N LYS A 637 -11.87 -8.15 -20.78
CA LYS A 637 -11.93 -9.30 -19.85
C LYS A 637 -10.54 -9.79 -19.42
N ASP A 638 -9.55 -9.70 -20.29
CA ASP A 638 -8.21 -10.24 -20.06
C ASP A 638 -7.43 -9.35 -19.07
N LEU A 639 -7.60 -8.04 -19.20
CA LEU A 639 -6.95 -7.00 -18.38
C LEU A 639 -7.22 -7.16 -16.88
N PHE A 640 -8.39 -7.68 -16.52
CA PHE A 640 -8.81 -7.88 -15.13
C PHE A 640 -8.78 -9.35 -14.69
N THR A 641 -8.46 -10.29 -15.58
CA THR A 641 -8.37 -11.71 -15.22
C THR A 641 -7.30 -11.95 -14.16
N GLN A 642 -6.20 -11.16 -14.19
CA GLN A 642 -5.17 -11.15 -13.14
C GLN A 642 -5.69 -10.85 -11.72
N ILE A 643 -6.84 -10.19 -11.57
CA ILE A 643 -7.46 -9.98 -10.25
C ILE A 643 -8.00 -11.30 -9.73
N VAL A 644 -8.73 -12.04 -10.58
CA VAL A 644 -9.29 -13.36 -10.24
C VAL A 644 -8.16 -14.34 -9.98
N ASP A 645 -7.09 -14.32 -10.76
CA ASP A 645 -5.96 -15.23 -10.60
C ASP A 645 -5.20 -14.96 -9.30
N ARG A 646 -4.99 -13.68 -8.94
CA ARG A 646 -4.43 -13.31 -7.63
C ARG A 646 -5.31 -13.77 -6.46
N ILE A 647 -6.63 -13.69 -6.61
CA ILE A 647 -7.57 -14.22 -5.60
C ILE A 647 -7.39 -15.74 -5.52
N ARG A 648 -7.38 -16.45 -6.65
CA ARG A 648 -7.21 -17.93 -6.69
C ARG A 648 -5.88 -18.38 -6.10
N GLN A 649 -4.76 -17.80 -6.54
CA GLN A 649 -3.43 -18.11 -6.01
C GLN A 649 -3.37 -17.90 -4.50
N LYS A 650 -3.87 -16.77 -3.99
CA LYS A 650 -3.94 -16.55 -2.54
C LYS A 650 -4.88 -17.52 -1.83
N SER A 651 -6.04 -17.83 -2.42
CA SER A 651 -6.98 -18.80 -1.88
C SER A 651 -6.34 -20.18 -1.74
N VAL A 652 -5.59 -20.64 -2.75
CA VAL A 652 -4.88 -21.93 -2.72
C VAL A 652 -3.78 -21.94 -1.65
N ASN A 653 -2.95 -20.89 -1.61
CA ASN A 653 -1.91 -20.73 -0.61
C ASN A 653 -2.45 -20.68 0.82
N PHE A 654 -3.68 -20.20 1.03
CA PHE A 654 -4.31 -20.17 2.34
C PHE A 654 -5.04 -21.48 2.68
N SER A 655 -5.62 -22.17 1.68
CA SER A 655 -6.28 -23.47 1.92
C SER A 655 -5.29 -24.56 2.34
N SER A 656 -4.04 -24.48 1.88
CA SER A 656 -2.96 -25.40 2.25
C SER A 656 -2.40 -25.17 3.67
N GLN A 657 -2.78 -24.08 4.35
CA GLN A 657 -2.21 -23.69 5.65
C GLN A 657 -3.11 -24.01 6.86
N PHE A 658 -3.89 -25.10 6.80
CA PHE A 658 -4.70 -25.62 7.92
C PHE A 658 -5.73 -24.63 8.52
N LEU A 659 -6.32 -23.74 7.73
CA LEU A 659 -7.26 -22.72 8.25
C LEU A 659 -8.61 -23.31 8.69
N SER A 660 -9.11 -22.89 9.86
CA SER A 660 -10.48 -23.19 10.30
C SER A 660 -11.52 -22.40 9.48
N SER A 661 -12.81 -22.75 9.60
CA SER A 661 -13.90 -22.00 8.96
C SER A 661 -13.94 -20.52 9.40
N ALA A 662 -13.66 -20.23 10.68
CA ALA A 662 -13.54 -18.85 11.16
C ALA A 662 -12.30 -18.13 10.60
N GLY A 663 -11.18 -18.84 10.48
CA GLY A 663 -9.97 -18.34 9.80
C GLY A 663 -10.25 -17.99 8.33
N LYS A 664 -10.94 -18.87 7.59
CA LYS A 664 -11.38 -18.62 6.21
C LYS A 664 -12.27 -17.39 6.10
N LEU A 665 -13.23 -17.21 7.02
CA LEU A 665 -14.13 -16.04 7.05
C LEU A 665 -13.33 -14.73 7.13
N THR A 666 -12.31 -14.71 7.99
CA THR A 666 -11.47 -13.53 8.19
C THR A 666 -10.51 -13.29 7.04
N MET A 667 -9.86 -14.33 6.50
CA MET A 667 -9.01 -14.21 5.31
C MET A 667 -9.79 -13.72 4.09
N LEU A 668 -11.01 -14.23 3.92
CA LEU A 668 -11.89 -13.82 2.84
C LEU A 668 -12.23 -12.33 2.93
N LYS A 669 -12.61 -11.84 4.12
CA LYS A 669 -13.01 -10.43 4.31
C LYS A 669 -11.83 -9.46 4.29
N ALA A 670 -10.74 -9.81 4.98
CA ALA A 670 -9.59 -8.92 5.16
C ALA A 670 -8.64 -8.92 3.95
N VAL A 671 -8.51 -10.07 3.26
CA VAL A 671 -7.54 -10.24 2.16
C VAL A 671 -8.24 -10.39 0.83
N LEU A 672 -9.03 -11.45 0.61
CA LEU A 672 -9.53 -11.77 -0.73
C LEU A 672 -10.50 -10.71 -1.26
N SER A 673 -11.44 -10.25 -0.43
CA SER A 673 -12.39 -9.19 -0.78
C SER A 673 -11.73 -7.81 -0.94
N ALA A 674 -10.54 -7.62 -0.37
CA ALA A 674 -9.79 -6.37 -0.48
C ALA A 674 -9.01 -6.28 -1.81
N ILE A 675 -8.57 -7.39 -2.38
CA ILE A 675 -7.79 -7.44 -3.64
C ILE A 675 -8.42 -6.59 -4.78
N PRO A 676 -9.72 -6.72 -5.11
CA PRO A 676 -10.31 -5.93 -6.18
C PRO A 676 -10.59 -4.47 -5.80
N THR A 677 -10.53 -4.11 -4.51
CA THR A 677 -11.00 -2.79 -3.99
C THR A 677 -10.28 -1.62 -4.65
N TYR A 678 -8.97 -1.74 -4.87
CA TYR A 678 -8.18 -0.67 -5.48
C TYR A 678 -8.55 -0.45 -6.96
N THR A 679 -8.86 -1.51 -7.71
CA THR A 679 -9.36 -1.38 -9.08
C THR A 679 -10.78 -0.82 -9.11
N MET A 680 -11.65 -1.32 -8.23
CA MET A 680 -13.04 -0.87 -8.12
C MET A 680 -13.14 0.61 -7.69
N SER A 681 -12.14 1.15 -7.00
CA SER A 681 -12.16 2.56 -6.61
C SER A 681 -11.93 3.52 -7.77
N CYS A 682 -11.48 3.06 -8.94
CA CYS A 682 -11.26 3.91 -10.11
C CYS A 682 -12.13 3.51 -11.32
N PHE A 683 -12.49 2.23 -11.43
CA PHE A 683 -13.17 1.70 -12.61
C PHE A 683 -14.36 0.80 -12.24
N LYS A 684 -15.39 0.80 -13.09
CA LYS A 684 -16.48 -0.17 -13.04
C LYS A 684 -16.01 -1.49 -13.65
N LEU A 685 -16.02 -2.55 -12.84
CA LEU A 685 -15.72 -3.90 -13.28
C LEU A 685 -16.87 -4.48 -14.12
N PRO A 686 -16.57 -5.24 -15.20
CA PRO A 686 -17.61 -5.92 -15.97
C PRO A 686 -18.38 -6.92 -15.09
N ALA A 687 -19.72 -7.00 -15.25
CA ALA A 687 -20.56 -7.89 -14.45
C ALA A 687 -20.10 -9.37 -14.50
N GLY A 688 -19.66 -9.86 -15.66
CA GLY A 688 -19.11 -11.21 -15.80
C GLY A 688 -17.83 -11.44 -14.97
N LEU A 689 -16.99 -10.42 -14.80
CA LEU A 689 -15.82 -10.50 -13.92
C LEU A 689 -16.25 -10.50 -12.45
N CYS A 690 -17.22 -9.66 -12.06
CA CYS A 690 -17.75 -9.66 -10.70
C CYS A 690 -18.30 -11.05 -10.32
N LYS A 691 -19.03 -11.72 -11.23
CA LYS A 691 -19.47 -13.11 -11.06
C LYS A 691 -18.31 -14.09 -10.90
N ARG A 692 -17.22 -13.95 -11.67
CA ARG A 692 -16.00 -14.77 -11.52
C ARG A 692 -15.31 -14.56 -10.17
N ILE A 693 -15.22 -13.32 -9.70
CA ILE A 693 -14.68 -12.98 -8.37
C ILE A 693 -15.54 -13.62 -7.27
N GLN A 694 -16.86 -13.44 -7.34
CA GLN A 694 -17.81 -14.04 -6.40
C GLN A 694 -17.69 -15.56 -6.38
N SER A 695 -17.60 -16.20 -7.55
CA SER A 695 -17.37 -17.63 -7.68
C SER A 695 -16.08 -18.07 -6.99
N ALA A 696 -14.95 -17.40 -7.24
CA ALA A 696 -13.68 -17.73 -6.59
C ALA A 696 -13.73 -17.59 -5.07
N ILE A 697 -14.41 -16.54 -4.56
CA ILE A 697 -14.59 -16.31 -3.12
C ILE A 697 -15.51 -17.37 -2.49
N THR A 698 -16.60 -17.73 -3.18
CA THR A 698 -17.56 -18.75 -2.76
C THR A 698 -16.88 -20.10 -2.65
N ARG A 699 -16.05 -20.45 -3.65
CA ARG A 699 -15.25 -21.68 -3.67
C ARG A 699 -14.27 -21.73 -2.51
N PHE A 700 -13.53 -20.65 -2.25
CA PHE A 700 -12.64 -20.59 -1.08
C PHE A 700 -13.38 -20.81 0.26
N TRP A 701 -14.62 -20.31 0.38
CA TRP A 701 -15.43 -20.48 1.59
C TRP A 701 -15.87 -21.93 1.81
N TRP A 702 -16.40 -22.60 0.78
CA TRP A 702 -17.00 -23.93 0.89
C TRP A 702 -16.00 -25.07 0.69
N ASP A 703 -15.07 -24.93 -0.24
CA ASP A 703 -14.15 -26.01 -0.60
C ASP A 703 -13.11 -26.18 0.49
N SER A 704 -12.87 -27.43 0.88
CA SER A 704 -11.88 -27.78 1.91
C SER A 704 -10.50 -27.99 1.31
N ASN A 705 -10.45 -28.61 0.12
CA ASN A 705 -9.27 -28.76 -0.73
C ASN A 705 -9.58 -28.18 -2.11
N PRO A 706 -8.59 -27.62 -2.83
CA PRO A 706 -8.78 -27.06 -4.18
C PRO A 706 -9.39 -28.05 -5.18
N ASP A 707 -9.10 -29.34 -5.03
CA ASP A 707 -9.45 -30.38 -6.01
C ASP A 707 -10.84 -31.01 -5.76
N LYS A 708 -11.41 -30.81 -4.56
CA LYS A 708 -12.74 -31.34 -4.20
C LYS A 708 -13.75 -30.22 -4.07
N ARG A 709 -14.54 -30.02 -5.12
CA ARG A 709 -15.67 -29.08 -5.11
C ARG A 709 -16.74 -29.57 -4.13
N LYS A 710 -16.98 -28.80 -3.08
CA LYS A 710 -18.07 -29.06 -2.13
C LYS A 710 -19.37 -28.40 -2.60
N MET A 711 -20.48 -28.95 -2.13
CA MET A 711 -21.80 -28.35 -2.32
C MET A 711 -21.86 -26.98 -1.62
N CYS A 712 -22.40 -25.99 -2.33
CA CYS A 712 -22.62 -24.65 -1.79
C CYS A 712 -24.01 -24.60 -1.17
N TRP A 713 -24.10 -24.85 0.15
CA TRP A 713 -25.38 -24.99 0.87
C TRP A 713 -26.22 -23.71 0.93
N ILE A 714 -25.57 -22.53 0.88
CA ILE A 714 -26.25 -21.23 0.99
C ILE A 714 -25.90 -20.37 -0.23
N SER A 715 -26.91 -19.73 -0.81
CA SER A 715 -26.75 -18.84 -1.96
C SER A 715 -25.88 -17.61 -1.62
N TRP A 716 -25.16 -17.10 -2.60
CA TRP A 716 -24.31 -15.91 -2.43
C TRP A 716 -25.09 -14.69 -1.92
N GLN A 717 -26.31 -14.49 -2.41
CA GLN A 717 -27.18 -13.40 -1.96
C GLN A 717 -27.44 -13.47 -0.45
N LYS A 718 -27.73 -14.66 0.11
CA LYS A 718 -27.88 -14.85 1.57
C LYS A 718 -26.56 -14.58 2.31
N LEU A 719 -25.42 -15.03 1.78
CA LEU A 719 -24.10 -14.79 2.39
C LEU A 719 -23.71 -13.30 2.47
N THR A 720 -24.17 -12.49 1.51
CA THR A 720 -23.90 -11.04 1.49
C THR A 720 -24.75 -10.21 2.46
N ARG A 721 -25.82 -10.78 3.02
CA ARG A 721 -26.64 -10.12 4.05
C ARG A 721 -25.80 -9.82 5.29
N SER A 722 -26.22 -8.82 6.06
CA SER A 722 -25.55 -8.53 7.33
C SER A 722 -25.75 -9.66 8.33
N LYS A 723 -24.85 -9.75 9.32
CA LYS A 723 -24.91 -10.71 10.42
C LYS A 723 -26.24 -10.69 11.17
N LYS A 724 -26.83 -9.49 11.33
CA LYS A 724 -28.16 -9.29 11.93
C LYS A 724 -29.28 -10.01 11.19
N HIS A 725 -29.15 -10.21 9.87
CA HIS A 725 -30.15 -10.85 9.02
C HIS A 725 -29.71 -12.26 8.55
N GLY A 726 -28.88 -12.95 9.36
CA GLY A 726 -28.43 -14.31 9.08
C GLY A 726 -27.38 -14.48 7.98
N GLY A 727 -26.85 -13.39 7.42
CA GLY A 727 -25.74 -13.48 6.45
C GLY A 727 -24.37 -13.44 7.11
N LEU A 728 -23.33 -13.72 6.32
CA LEU A 728 -21.94 -13.60 6.78
C LEU A 728 -21.36 -12.20 6.58
N GLY A 729 -22.10 -11.27 5.96
CA GLY A 729 -21.60 -9.94 5.61
C GLY A 729 -20.49 -9.99 4.56
N PHE A 730 -20.58 -10.90 3.59
CA PHE A 730 -19.77 -10.82 2.38
C PHE A 730 -20.19 -9.62 1.54
N ARG A 731 -19.29 -9.13 0.69
CA ARG A 731 -19.58 -7.97 -0.16
C ARG A 731 -20.13 -8.44 -1.49
N GLU A 732 -21.29 -7.91 -1.86
CA GLU A 732 -21.75 -7.95 -3.24
C GLU A 732 -20.84 -7.03 -4.06
N ILE A 733 -20.07 -7.62 -4.97
CA ILE A 733 -18.93 -6.95 -5.62
C ILE A 733 -19.40 -5.79 -6.51
N GLN A 734 -20.55 -5.89 -7.17
CA GLN A 734 -21.02 -4.85 -8.09
C GLN A 734 -21.51 -3.62 -7.32
N CYS A 735 -22.35 -3.81 -6.31
CA CYS A 735 -22.85 -2.76 -5.43
C CYS A 735 -21.71 -2.08 -4.67
N PHE A 736 -20.71 -2.88 -4.25
CA PHE A 736 -19.53 -2.35 -3.59
C PHE A 736 -18.65 -1.54 -4.54
N ASN A 737 -18.55 -1.93 -5.81
CA ASN A 737 -17.88 -1.14 -6.83
C ASN A 737 -18.57 0.23 -7.02
N ASP A 738 -19.90 0.25 -7.11
CA ASP A 738 -20.67 1.49 -7.32
C ASP A 738 -20.53 2.46 -6.15
N ALA A 739 -20.57 1.92 -4.93
CA ALA A 739 -20.33 2.71 -3.73
C ALA A 739 -18.90 3.27 -3.64
N LEU A 740 -17.91 2.60 -4.21
CA LEU A 740 -16.55 3.14 -4.29
C LEU A 740 -16.43 4.23 -5.36
N LEU A 741 -17.06 4.05 -6.52
CA LEU A 741 -17.06 5.05 -7.60
C LEU A 741 -17.77 6.34 -7.20
N ALA A 742 -18.85 6.24 -6.43
CA ALA A 742 -19.54 7.40 -5.85
C ALA A 742 -18.64 8.28 -4.98
N LYS A 743 -17.55 7.75 -4.40
CA LYS A 743 -16.55 8.60 -3.70
C LYS A 743 -15.84 9.57 -4.65
N ILE A 744 -15.57 9.16 -5.88
CA ILE A 744 -14.95 10.03 -6.88
C ILE A 744 -15.94 11.11 -7.29
N SER A 745 -17.19 10.73 -7.57
CA SER A 745 -18.26 11.67 -7.91
C SER A 745 -18.47 12.70 -6.79
N TRP A 746 -18.48 12.26 -5.54
CA TRP A 746 -18.54 13.13 -4.36
C TRP A 746 -17.35 14.09 -4.26
N ARG A 747 -16.14 13.62 -4.60
CA ARG A 747 -14.94 14.47 -4.64
C ARG A 747 -15.05 15.54 -5.73
N ILE A 748 -15.61 15.22 -6.89
CA ILE A 748 -15.82 16.18 -7.99
C ILE A 748 -16.82 17.26 -7.60
N LEU A 749 -17.84 16.91 -6.81
CA LEU A 749 -18.83 17.85 -6.27
C LEU A 749 -18.21 18.79 -5.23
N ASN A 750 -17.55 18.25 -4.20
CA ASN A 750 -17.06 19.05 -3.08
C ASN A 750 -15.71 19.75 -3.33
N LYS A 751 -14.96 19.35 -4.35
CA LYS A 751 -13.69 19.96 -4.74
C LYS A 751 -13.70 20.28 -6.24
N PRO A 752 -14.53 21.23 -6.69
CA PRO A 752 -14.69 21.54 -8.11
C PRO A 752 -13.41 22.13 -8.72
N THR A 753 -12.56 22.75 -7.91
CA THR A 753 -11.34 23.44 -8.33
C THR A 753 -10.08 22.57 -8.39
N CYS A 754 -10.12 21.33 -7.89
CA CYS A 754 -8.95 20.45 -7.98
C CYS A 754 -8.66 20.03 -9.43
N LEU A 755 -7.39 19.71 -9.74
CA LEU A 755 -6.96 19.33 -11.09
C LEU A 755 -7.84 18.26 -11.75
N LEU A 756 -8.21 17.18 -11.04
CA LEU A 756 -9.09 16.13 -11.58
C LEU A 756 -10.45 16.69 -12.03
N SER A 757 -11.10 17.48 -11.17
CA SER A 757 -12.41 18.08 -11.45
C SER A 757 -12.32 19.02 -12.64
N LYS A 758 -11.30 19.87 -12.71
CA LYS A 758 -11.06 20.79 -13.84
C LYS A 758 -10.88 20.04 -15.17
N VAL A 759 -10.11 18.94 -15.16
CA VAL A 759 -9.90 18.09 -16.34
C VAL A 759 -11.19 17.46 -16.83
N LEU A 760 -11.92 16.80 -15.93
CA LEU A 760 -13.11 16.04 -16.29
C LEU A 760 -14.30 16.94 -16.61
N LYS A 761 -14.59 17.96 -15.78
CA LYS A 761 -15.66 18.93 -16.07
C LYS A 761 -15.37 19.67 -17.37
N GLY A 762 -14.15 20.13 -17.59
CA GLY A 762 -13.76 20.79 -18.83
C GLY A 762 -13.88 19.93 -20.10
N LYS A 763 -13.90 18.60 -19.96
CA LYS A 763 -14.09 17.66 -21.06
C LYS A 763 -15.55 17.28 -21.28
N TYR A 764 -16.28 16.99 -20.21
CA TYR A 764 -17.60 16.36 -20.27
C TYR A 764 -18.76 17.30 -19.85
N CYS A 765 -18.51 18.26 -18.97
CA CYS A 765 -19.51 19.19 -18.43
C CYS A 765 -19.31 20.58 -19.04
N LYS A 766 -19.47 20.71 -20.37
CA LYS A 766 -19.28 21.98 -21.09
C LYS A 766 -20.34 23.01 -20.67
N ASP A 767 -21.54 22.89 -21.23
CA ASP A 767 -22.68 23.78 -20.98
C ASP A 767 -23.75 23.10 -20.11
N GLN A 768 -23.48 21.86 -19.69
CA GLN A 768 -24.38 21.05 -18.87
C GLN A 768 -23.79 20.86 -17.47
N ASP A 769 -24.65 20.93 -16.46
CA ASP A 769 -24.27 20.58 -15.10
C ASP A 769 -23.89 19.09 -15.00
N PHE A 770 -22.99 18.79 -14.07
CA PHE A 770 -22.48 17.43 -13.81
C PHE A 770 -23.61 16.41 -13.61
N PHE A 771 -24.72 16.80 -12.98
CA PHE A 771 -25.87 15.92 -12.79
C PHE A 771 -26.59 15.56 -14.09
N SER A 772 -26.53 16.39 -15.13
CA SER A 772 -27.31 16.21 -16.36
C SER A 772 -26.54 15.55 -17.51
N VAL A 773 -25.22 15.39 -17.39
CA VAL A 773 -24.39 14.83 -18.48
C VAL A 773 -24.76 13.36 -18.81
N PRO A 774 -25.09 13.03 -20.07
CA PRO A 774 -25.40 11.65 -20.47
C PRO A 774 -24.13 10.81 -20.76
N ILE A 775 -24.29 9.48 -20.75
CA ILE A 775 -23.25 8.55 -21.21
C ILE A 775 -23.29 8.46 -22.73
N THR A 776 -22.19 8.83 -23.41
CA THR A 776 -22.04 8.65 -24.86
C THR A 776 -21.04 7.55 -25.21
N SER A 777 -21.05 7.08 -26.46
CA SER A 777 -20.15 6.02 -26.95
C SER A 777 -18.66 6.40 -26.87
N SER A 778 -18.34 7.70 -26.98
CA SER A 778 -16.98 8.26 -26.93
C SER A 778 -16.45 8.52 -25.51
N THR A 779 -17.25 8.26 -24.47
CA THR A 779 -16.83 8.45 -23.07
C THR A 779 -15.75 7.46 -22.63
N SER A 780 -14.76 7.96 -21.88
CA SER A 780 -13.74 7.11 -21.28
C SER A 780 -14.32 6.17 -20.22
N HIS A 781 -13.65 5.05 -19.98
CA HIS A 781 -14.05 4.09 -18.96
C HIS A 781 -14.09 4.66 -17.54
N GLY A 782 -13.15 5.54 -17.20
CA GLY A 782 -13.14 6.23 -15.91
C GLY A 782 -14.38 7.10 -15.74
N TRP A 783 -14.73 7.88 -16.77
CA TRP A 783 -15.90 8.76 -16.74
C TRP A 783 -17.22 7.98 -16.60
N ARG A 784 -17.38 6.87 -17.32
CA ARG A 784 -18.57 6.00 -17.15
C ARG A 784 -18.73 5.52 -15.71
N GLY A 785 -17.62 5.16 -15.04
CA GLY A 785 -17.65 4.79 -13.63
C GLY A 785 -18.09 5.94 -12.72
N ILE A 786 -17.63 7.16 -13.00
CA ILE A 786 -18.01 8.36 -12.25
C ILE A 786 -19.50 8.68 -12.41
N LEU A 787 -20.07 8.49 -13.61
CA LEU A 787 -21.50 8.71 -13.85
C LEU A 787 -22.37 7.69 -13.08
N ILE A 788 -21.95 6.42 -13.02
CA ILE A 788 -22.63 5.42 -12.17
C ILE A 788 -22.60 5.84 -10.68
N GLY A 789 -21.44 6.30 -10.21
CA GLY A 789 -21.30 6.82 -8.84
C GLY A 789 -22.16 8.05 -8.59
N ARG A 790 -22.28 8.95 -9.58
CA ARG A 790 -23.13 10.14 -9.52
C ARG A 790 -24.60 9.77 -9.43
N ASP A 791 -25.06 8.82 -10.23
CA ASP A 791 -26.46 8.40 -10.24
C ASP A 791 -26.85 7.74 -8.91
N LEU A 792 -25.92 7.00 -8.28
CA LEU A 792 -26.08 6.53 -6.91
C LEU A 792 -26.20 7.69 -5.91
N LEU A 793 -25.37 8.74 -6.05
CA LEU A 793 -25.43 9.90 -5.16
C LEU A 793 -26.75 10.66 -5.26
N LYS A 794 -27.30 10.84 -6.46
CA LYS A 794 -28.58 11.54 -6.66
C LYS A 794 -29.72 10.98 -5.81
N THR A 795 -29.72 9.67 -5.55
CA THR A 795 -30.81 9.00 -4.82
C THR A 795 -31.00 9.48 -3.37
N LYS A 796 -29.94 10.01 -2.74
CA LYS A 796 -29.91 10.43 -1.33
C LYS A 796 -29.06 11.69 -1.09
N LEU A 797 -28.98 12.54 -2.10
CA LEU A 797 -28.32 13.84 -2.02
C LEU A 797 -29.30 14.87 -1.45
N GLY A 798 -28.83 15.75 -0.58
CA GLY A 798 -29.51 16.99 -0.22
C GLY A 798 -28.56 18.17 -0.37
N LYS A 799 -29.06 19.38 -0.08
CA LYS A 799 -28.25 20.60 0.00
C LYS A 799 -28.39 21.27 1.36
N ALA A 800 -27.27 21.74 1.90
CA ALA A 800 -27.24 22.71 2.99
C ALA A 800 -27.28 24.11 2.38
N ILE A 801 -28.29 24.88 2.77
CA ILE A 801 -28.47 26.26 2.30
C ILE A 801 -27.59 27.18 3.13
N GLU A 802 -26.69 27.88 2.44
CA GLU A 802 -25.85 28.91 3.03
C GLU A 802 -26.34 30.27 2.49
N THR A 803 -25.81 30.72 1.35
CA THR A 803 -26.29 31.95 0.66
C THR A 803 -27.55 31.72 -0.17
N GLY A 804 -27.89 30.48 -0.51
CA GLY A 804 -29.04 30.12 -1.33
C GLY A 804 -28.94 30.47 -2.82
N LEU A 805 -27.86 31.14 -3.25
CA LEU A 805 -27.66 31.63 -4.62
C LEU A 805 -27.47 30.49 -5.64
N SER A 806 -26.89 29.38 -5.19
CA SER A 806 -26.55 28.24 -6.05
C SER A 806 -27.61 27.13 -6.03
N THR A 807 -28.70 27.34 -5.29
CA THR A 807 -29.76 26.35 -5.08
C THR A 807 -31.07 26.79 -5.72
N SER A 808 -31.60 25.97 -6.63
CA SER A 808 -32.91 26.19 -7.24
C SER A 808 -34.00 25.77 -6.26
N ILE A 809 -35.03 26.60 -6.09
CA ILE A 809 -36.17 26.27 -5.23
C ILE A 809 -36.83 24.96 -5.67
N TRP A 810 -37.03 24.79 -6.99
CA TRP A 810 -37.84 23.70 -7.55
C TRP A 810 -37.05 22.45 -7.92
N ASN A 811 -35.81 22.62 -8.39
CA ASN A 811 -35.06 21.53 -9.03
C ASN A 811 -34.08 20.83 -8.08
N ASP A 812 -33.70 21.46 -6.97
CA ASP A 812 -32.75 20.90 -6.01
C ASP A 812 -33.45 20.36 -4.76
N PRO A 813 -33.00 19.22 -4.19
CA PRO A 813 -33.55 18.70 -2.95
C PRO A 813 -32.91 19.39 -1.73
N TRP A 814 -33.60 20.37 -1.17
CA TRP A 814 -33.09 21.17 -0.03
C TRP A 814 -34.04 21.29 1.17
N LEU A 815 -35.29 20.81 1.06
CA LEU A 815 -36.32 20.99 2.10
C LEU A 815 -36.16 20.05 3.30
N SER A 816 -35.51 18.89 3.15
CA SER A 816 -35.35 17.91 4.22
C SER A 816 -33.90 17.43 4.36
N MET A 817 -33.51 17.22 5.63
CA MET A 817 -32.23 16.65 6.02
C MET A 817 -32.26 15.12 6.12
N GLU A 818 -33.41 14.48 5.86
CA GLU A 818 -33.58 13.02 5.93
C GLU A 818 -33.83 12.39 4.56
N THR A 819 -34.63 13.05 3.71
CA THR A 819 -35.02 12.58 2.39
C THR A 819 -34.78 13.67 1.35
N PRO A 820 -34.40 13.33 0.10
CA PRO A 820 -34.29 14.33 -0.96
C PRO A 820 -35.70 14.81 -1.33
N THR A 821 -36.12 15.94 -0.79
CA THR A 821 -37.44 16.54 -1.05
C THR A 821 -37.29 17.88 -1.76
N CYS A 822 -38.08 18.03 -2.82
CA CYS A 822 -38.29 19.28 -3.54
C CYS A 822 -39.72 19.75 -3.28
N PRO A 823 -40.01 21.06 -3.39
CA PRO A 823 -41.37 21.56 -3.31
C PRO A 823 -42.28 20.88 -4.35
N ILE A 824 -43.50 20.51 -3.93
CA ILE A 824 -44.47 19.84 -4.80
C ILE A 824 -45.19 20.86 -5.68
N GLY A 825 -45.35 20.56 -6.97
CA GLY A 825 -46.14 21.33 -7.95
C GLY A 825 -45.31 22.08 -8.99
N PRO A 826 -45.83 22.32 -10.21
CA PRO A 826 -45.11 23.09 -11.22
C PRO A 826 -44.95 24.55 -10.77
N PRO A 827 -43.78 25.17 -11.01
CA PRO A 827 -43.63 26.61 -10.80
C PRO A 827 -44.48 27.41 -11.80
N ASN A 828 -45.00 28.56 -11.37
CA ASN A 828 -45.49 29.58 -12.30
C ASN A 828 -44.31 30.04 -13.19
N LEU A 829 -44.60 30.52 -14.41
CA LEU A 829 -43.55 30.89 -15.38
C LEU A 829 -42.53 31.87 -14.78
N ASP A 830 -43.01 32.83 -13.98
CA ASP A 830 -42.19 33.87 -13.33
C ASP A 830 -41.30 33.32 -12.21
N ASN A 831 -41.67 32.18 -11.62
CA ASN A 831 -41.02 31.61 -10.43
C ASN A 831 -40.10 30.42 -10.73
N LYS A 832 -40.06 29.95 -11.99
CA LYS A 832 -39.39 28.71 -12.39
C LYS A 832 -37.89 28.71 -12.13
N ASP A 833 -37.24 29.86 -12.30
CA ASP A 833 -35.80 30.00 -12.16
C ASP A 833 -35.35 30.60 -10.82
N LEU A 834 -36.28 30.78 -9.87
CA LEU A 834 -35.99 31.31 -8.55
C LEU A 834 -34.98 30.44 -7.77
N LYS A 835 -34.12 31.15 -7.05
CA LYS A 835 -33.10 30.59 -6.16
C LYS A 835 -33.55 30.69 -4.72
N VAL A 836 -33.06 29.80 -3.86
CA VAL A 836 -33.41 29.80 -2.43
C VAL A 836 -33.04 31.13 -1.76
N SER A 837 -32.05 31.85 -2.27
CA SER A 837 -31.72 33.21 -1.84
C SER A 837 -32.90 34.19 -1.91
N SER A 838 -33.86 34.00 -2.81
CA SER A 838 -35.05 34.88 -2.89
C SER A 838 -36.02 34.68 -1.72
N LEU A 839 -35.88 33.57 -0.98
CA LEU A 839 -36.64 33.27 0.24
C LEU A 839 -35.93 33.76 1.51
N LEU A 840 -34.74 34.35 1.39
CA LEU A 840 -34.01 34.94 2.51
C LEU A 840 -34.33 36.44 2.63
N THR A 841 -34.14 37.00 3.83
CA THR A 841 -34.18 38.45 4.06
C THR A 841 -32.97 39.15 3.43
N ASP A 842 -33.01 40.47 3.25
CA ASP A 842 -31.95 41.23 2.54
C ASP A 842 -30.55 41.11 3.17
N ASN A 843 -30.47 40.70 4.44
CA ASN A 843 -29.22 40.42 5.14
C ASN A 843 -28.74 38.96 5.00
N ASN A 844 -29.49 38.08 4.31
CA ASN A 844 -29.27 36.62 4.17
C ASN A 844 -29.20 35.84 5.50
N GLU A 845 -29.72 36.40 6.60
CA GLU A 845 -29.59 35.82 7.95
C GLU A 845 -30.83 35.05 8.42
N LEU A 846 -32.00 35.35 7.85
CA LEU A 846 -33.30 34.79 8.25
C LEU A 846 -34.15 34.49 7.01
N TRP A 847 -35.13 33.60 7.19
CA TRP A 847 -36.14 33.32 6.17
C TRP A 847 -37.15 34.47 6.06
N ASN A 848 -37.49 34.87 4.85
CA ASN A 848 -38.56 35.83 4.57
C ASN A 848 -39.91 35.08 4.57
N GLU A 849 -40.62 35.14 5.69
CA GLU A 849 -41.87 34.39 5.88
C GLU A 849 -42.99 34.84 4.93
N GLU A 850 -43.04 36.12 4.56
CA GLU A 850 -44.04 36.65 3.62
C GLU A 850 -43.84 36.06 2.22
N LYS A 851 -42.60 36.07 1.70
CA LYS A 851 -42.27 35.45 0.40
C LYS A 851 -42.44 33.94 0.41
N ILE A 852 -42.15 33.27 1.52
CA ILE A 852 -42.39 31.82 1.64
C ILE A 852 -43.88 31.52 1.64
N ASN A 853 -44.71 32.31 2.35
CA ASN A 853 -46.16 32.16 2.33
C ASN A 853 -46.78 32.48 0.97
N GLU A 854 -46.23 33.43 0.23
CA GLU A 854 -46.65 33.76 -1.13
C GLU A 854 -46.31 32.63 -2.12
N ILE A 855 -45.10 32.09 -2.03
CA ILE A 855 -44.60 31.10 -2.99
C ILE A 855 -45.08 29.68 -2.63
N ARG A 856 -44.92 29.24 -1.38
CA ARG A 856 -45.28 27.89 -0.91
C ARG A 856 -45.61 27.86 0.60
N PRO A 857 -46.85 28.20 1.01
CA PRO A 857 -47.24 28.20 2.41
C PRO A 857 -47.23 26.79 3.04
N MET A 858 -47.39 25.73 2.23
CA MET A 858 -47.42 24.34 2.72
C MET A 858 -46.06 23.82 3.23
N HIS A 859 -44.95 24.46 2.86
CA HIS A 859 -43.60 24.08 3.30
C HIS A 859 -42.99 25.07 4.31
N LEU A 860 -43.78 26.03 4.83
CA LEU A 860 -43.30 27.08 5.72
C LEU A 860 -42.58 26.52 6.95
N GLU A 861 -43.20 25.58 7.66
CA GLU A 861 -42.62 24.98 8.89
C GLU A 861 -41.36 24.17 8.60
N GLU A 862 -41.32 23.46 7.46
CA GLU A 862 -40.13 22.70 7.02
C GLU A 862 -38.96 23.64 6.71
N ILE A 863 -39.23 24.75 6.01
CA ILE A 863 -38.22 25.76 5.68
C ILE A 863 -37.73 26.48 6.94
N LYS A 864 -38.64 26.88 7.85
CA LYS A 864 -38.29 27.53 9.12
C LYS A 864 -37.41 26.64 10.02
N ALA A 865 -37.57 25.32 9.94
CA ALA A 865 -36.72 24.38 10.67
C ALA A 865 -35.27 24.35 10.16
N LEU A 866 -35.01 24.78 8.92
CA LEU A 866 -33.66 24.93 8.37
C LEU A 866 -33.04 26.22 8.87
N ARG A 867 -31.76 26.18 9.25
CA ARG A 867 -31.01 27.38 9.66
C ARG A 867 -30.07 27.82 8.54
N PRO A 868 -30.30 28.98 7.91
CA PRO A 868 -29.34 29.59 6.99
C PRO A 868 -28.05 29.94 7.76
N SER A 869 -26.94 29.99 7.03
CA SER A 869 -25.63 30.22 7.63
C SER A 869 -25.24 31.69 7.70
N ARG A 870 -24.60 32.07 8.80
CA ARG A 870 -24.16 33.45 9.09
C ARG A 870 -22.82 33.83 8.44
N ARG A 871 -22.20 32.93 7.65
CA ARG A 871 -20.81 33.07 7.19
C ARG A 871 -20.65 33.36 5.70
N GLY A 872 -21.75 33.56 4.96
CA GLY A 872 -21.71 33.92 3.54
C GLY A 872 -21.01 32.89 2.63
N ALA A 873 -21.00 31.61 3.00
CA ALA A 873 -20.38 30.56 2.20
C ALA A 873 -21.31 30.10 1.05
N ASP A 874 -20.74 29.42 0.05
CA ASP A 874 -21.52 28.78 -1.02
C ASP A 874 -22.33 27.59 -0.49
N ASP A 875 -23.52 27.34 -1.06
CA ASP A 875 -24.33 26.18 -0.67
C ASP A 875 -23.56 24.87 -0.91
N THR A 876 -23.75 23.90 0.00
CA THR A 876 -22.98 22.65 -0.03
C THR A 876 -23.87 21.43 -0.19
N TYR A 877 -23.37 20.41 -0.89
CA TYR A 877 -24.06 19.13 -0.99
C TYR A 877 -23.89 18.30 0.28
N LEU A 878 -25.00 17.69 0.72
CA LEU A 878 -25.07 16.80 1.86
C LEU A 878 -25.43 15.38 1.42
N TRP A 879 -24.75 14.40 2.02
CA TRP A 879 -25.13 13.00 1.95
C TRP A 879 -26.03 12.68 3.15
N LEU A 880 -27.34 12.75 2.93
CA LEU A 880 -28.39 12.62 3.95
C LEU A 880 -28.28 11.35 4.82
N PRO A 881 -27.84 10.18 4.31
CA PRO A 881 -27.71 8.96 5.14
C PRO A 881 -26.62 9.04 6.22
N THR A 882 -25.86 10.12 6.30
CA THR A 882 -24.80 10.32 7.30
C THR A 882 -25.03 11.59 8.09
N LYS A 883 -24.91 11.50 9.42
CA LYS A 883 -25.03 12.67 10.32
C LYS A 883 -24.03 13.79 10.02
N SER A 884 -22.85 13.45 9.48
CA SER A 884 -21.84 14.44 9.09
C SER A 884 -22.09 15.08 7.72
N GLY A 885 -23.11 14.63 6.97
CA GLY A 885 -23.35 15.06 5.59
C GLY A 885 -22.26 14.61 4.59
N HIS A 886 -21.23 13.89 5.02
CA HIS A 886 -20.13 13.45 4.16
C HIS A 886 -20.34 12.03 3.65
N TYR A 887 -20.24 11.87 2.32
CA TYR A 887 -20.34 10.56 1.70
C TYR A 887 -19.28 9.58 2.23
N THR A 888 -19.74 8.38 2.57
CA THR A 888 -18.88 7.22 2.81
C THR A 888 -19.39 6.01 2.03
N ALA A 889 -18.49 5.11 1.61
CA ALA A 889 -18.89 3.95 0.80
C ALA A 889 -19.78 2.94 1.56
N LYS A 890 -19.85 3.01 2.90
CA LYS A 890 -20.68 2.12 3.71
C LYS A 890 -22.18 2.37 3.49
N PRO A 891 -22.75 3.56 3.76
CA PRO A 891 -24.14 3.87 3.44
C PRO A 891 -24.42 3.78 1.93
N GLY A 892 -23.50 4.21 1.07
CA GLY A 892 -23.65 4.06 -0.38
C GLY A 892 -23.81 2.61 -0.83
N TYR A 893 -23.05 1.68 -0.23
CA TYR A 893 -23.20 0.24 -0.49
C TYR A 893 -24.57 -0.29 -0.04
N HIS A 894 -25.07 0.15 1.11
CA HIS A 894 -26.40 -0.27 1.59
C HIS A 894 -27.51 0.18 0.64
N ILE A 895 -27.43 1.41 0.11
CA ILE A 895 -28.41 1.95 -0.85
C ILE A 895 -28.34 1.22 -2.19
N ALA A 896 -27.12 0.96 -2.69
CA ALA A 896 -26.94 0.16 -3.91
C ALA A 896 -27.53 -1.26 -3.75
N MET A 897 -27.31 -1.89 -2.59
CA MET A 897 -27.87 -3.20 -2.26
C MET A 897 -29.41 -3.20 -2.21
N THR A 898 -30.03 -2.15 -1.66
CA THR A 898 -31.50 -2.05 -1.60
C THR A 898 -32.12 -1.89 -2.99
N ALA A 899 -31.46 -1.17 -3.90
CA ALA A 899 -31.93 -1.00 -5.28
C ALA A 899 -31.92 -2.33 -6.08
N THR A 900 -31.07 -3.29 -5.70
CA THR A 900 -30.98 -4.61 -6.35
C THR A 900 -31.86 -5.69 -5.72
N LYS A 901 -32.65 -5.39 -4.67
CA LYS A 901 -33.56 -6.39 -4.08
C LYS A 901 -34.83 -6.52 -4.93
N GLU A 902 -35.17 -7.75 -5.30
CA GLU A 902 -36.54 -8.09 -5.71
C GLU A 902 -37.50 -7.99 -4.50
N PRO A 903 -38.80 -7.69 -4.73
CA PRO A 903 -39.81 -7.66 -3.68
C PRO A 903 -39.85 -9.00 -2.94
N ASN A 904 -39.95 -8.93 -1.61
CA ASN A 904 -39.90 -10.04 -0.66
C ASN A 904 -40.54 -11.35 -1.17
N HIS A 905 -39.73 -12.40 -1.38
CA HIS A 905 -40.22 -13.75 -1.16
C HIS A 905 -40.33 -14.00 0.34
N HIS A 906 -41.57 -14.23 0.78
CA HIS A 906 -41.97 -14.66 2.12
C HIS A 906 -40.94 -15.65 2.69
N GLN A 907 -40.15 -15.18 3.65
CA GLN A 907 -39.32 -16.06 4.47
C GLN A 907 -40.07 -16.35 5.75
N ILE A 908 -40.40 -17.63 5.93
CA ILE A 908 -40.87 -18.21 7.18
C ILE A 908 -40.00 -17.67 8.33
N ILE A 909 -40.66 -17.00 9.27
CA ILE A 909 -40.02 -16.42 10.46
C ILE A 909 -39.67 -17.59 11.39
N LEU A 910 -38.45 -18.09 11.27
CA LEU A 910 -37.79 -18.67 12.44
C LEU A 910 -37.44 -17.49 13.35
N HIS A 911 -37.94 -17.51 14.58
CA HIS A 911 -37.79 -16.46 15.61
C HIS A 911 -36.35 -16.34 16.16
N ILE A 912 -35.35 -16.51 15.30
CA ILE A 912 -33.93 -16.52 15.68
C ILE A 912 -33.38 -15.10 15.56
N ASN A 913 -32.94 -14.55 16.70
CA ASN A 913 -32.18 -13.32 16.73
C ASN A 913 -30.69 -13.63 16.55
N TRP A 914 -30.25 -13.63 15.29
CA TRP A 914 -28.86 -13.92 14.91
C TRP A 914 -27.79 -13.18 15.74
N ASN A 915 -28.09 -11.96 16.19
CA ASN A 915 -27.16 -11.17 16.98
C ASN A 915 -27.04 -11.71 18.40
N SER A 916 -28.12 -11.81 19.18
CA SER A 916 -28.07 -12.32 20.55
C SER A 916 -27.68 -13.80 20.58
N ASP A 917 -28.28 -14.59 19.71
CA ASP A 917 -28.30 -16.05 19.82
C ASP A 917 -27.02 -16.68 19.24
N ILE A 918 -26.33 -15.98 18.34
CA ILE A 918 -25.09 -16.46 17.73
C ILE A 918 -23.94 -15.47 17.90
N TRP A 919 -24.06 -14.27 17.35
CA TRP A 919 -22.89 -13.40 17.15
C TRP A 919 -22.37 -12.75 18.45
N HIS A 920 -23.25 -12.45 19.40
CA HIS A 920 -22.93 -11.85 20.70
C HIS A 920 -22.67 -12.86 21.82
N THR A 921 -22.86 -14.16 21.57
CA THR A 921 -22.50 -15.21 22.54
C THR A 921 -21.02 -15.10 22.96
N LYS A 922 -20.70 -15.35 24.23
CA LYS A 922 -19.32 -15.32 24.76
C LYS A 922 -18.55 -16.61 24.42
N THR A 923 -18.56 -17.01 23.16
CA THR A 923 -17.92 -18.25 22.67
C THR A 923 -16.82 -17.95 21.64
N SER A 924 -16.00 -18.96 21.31
CA SER A 924 -14.95 -18.78 20.31
C SER A 924 -15.54 -18.48 18.92
N PRO A 925 -14.85 -17.70 18.05
CA PRO A 925 -15.30 -17.42 16.69
C PRO A 925 -15.58 -18.68 15.86
N LYS A 926 -14.84 -19.78 16.14
CA LYS A 926 -15.09 -21.09 15.51
C LYS A 926 -16.47 -21.62 15.87
N MET A 927 -16.85 -21.54 17.15
CA MET A 927 -18.15 -21.98 17.63
C MET A 927 -19.28 -21.13 17.06
N LYS A 928 -19.11 -19.81 16.98
CA LYS A 928 -20.10 -18.91 16.36
C LYS A 928 -20.37 -19.25 14.89
N VAL A 929 -19.32 -19.52 14.12
CA VAL A 929 -19.45 -19.92 12.71
C VAL A 929 -20.05 -21.32 12.57
N PHE A 930 -19.79 -22.21 13.52
CA PHE A 930 -20.40 -23.53 13.56
C PHE A 930 -21.92 -23.45 13.85
N LEU A 931 -22.32 -22.69 14.87
CA LEU A 931 -23.74 -22.44 15.19
C LEU A 931 -24.48 -21.80 14.00
N TRP A 932 -23.85 -20.84 13.31
CA TRP A 932 -24.41 -20.25 12.09
C TRP A 932 -24.57 -21.25 10.93
N LYS A 933 -23.79 -22.34 10.88
CA LYS A 933 -23.93 -23.36 9.83
C LYS A 933 -25.03 -24.38 10.12
N ILE A 934 -25.40 -24.55 11.38
CA ILE A 934 -26.46 -25.46 11.81
C ILE A 934 -27.83 -24.87 11.49
N LEU A 935 -27.96 -23.56 11.71
CA LEU A 935 -29.15 -22.76 11.44
C LEU A 935 -29.20 -22.32 9.97
#